data_AF-A0A1G1BY13-F1
#
_entry.id   AF-A0A1G1BY13-F1
#
_cell.length_a   1.000
_cell.length_b   1.000
_cell.length_c   1.000
_cell.angle_alpha   90.00
_cell.angle_beta   90.00
_cell.angle_gamma   90.00
#
_symmetry.space_group_name_H-M   'P 1'
#
loop_
_entity.id
_entity.type
_entity.pdbx_description
1 polymer ?
#
loop_
_entity_poly.entity_id
_entity_poly.type
_entity_poly.pdbx_seq_one_letter_code
_entity_poly.pdbx_strand_id
1 'polypeptide(L)'
;MPSDPTHRETVTRAEIARDLTTLGLQRGDVVLVHSSLSSIGRVDGGAHAVIDAFLDVLGPDGTLCVPTIVHTSGLPRDVFDAKTSPSEVGAVTDALRQRPDAVRSVHPTHSVAAIGARANELVSNHFRATGALSPWGRDAFGKGSPWDRLHEWNAKYLFLGVGFRVCTLYHYAQTRFVETHQPEYAEPIPFPYFNHLAMGEIIKSRGFLRSRLVGQAETVLTSARAITATVLDVLDKDPLLAAAPESAFAAWHRDRRGRALTLSGGLGKAAFDIPGWPTSRDGTELAARVLVLRSADSATALVSLTLIALVMEDALPVRRAVADATDVPIENVLVACTHVHSGPPLPGFGATAETARVLDGVIAAAARAAREAQTRLAPVRLAAARRRVDGISRIRRVRMSDGRTYTIRRAVPSTWRAPQKPEYAGEDGTLDSDLTVLRIEDRDRNPLGCLFHFACHPLPDFIGKAATTVERAHGTPFVCLALNGAQGDVDTPFEVPMDGRCFADQLPVLEGILSAGVMELLARAETRDGGTVRAAAQSARLPVNPWVCEHRKDDALEWLRHAANTGVFETEVTALRLGDLALVGIPGEIATEIGRGIKQESPFPLTCPVGLANDEVAYILPPETHARGGYEADPHFWGLCAPAAAEVLTKTAAQCLAALR
;
A
#
# COMPACT_ATOMS: atom_id res chain seq x y z
N MET A 1 40.95 -65.86 -7.95
CA MET A 1 40.77 -65.49 -6.53
C MET A 1 39.84 -64.29 -6.50
N PRO A 2 38.57 -64.44 -6.09
CA PRO A 2 37.74 -63.27 -5.78
C PRO A 2 38.32 -62.61 -4.52
N SER A 3 38.61 -61.32 -4.60
CA SER A 3 39.05 -60.53 -3.44
C SER A 3 37.99 -60.56 -2.35
N ASP A 4 38.39 -60.99 -1.15
CA ASP A 4 37.61 -61.06 0.07
C ASP A 4 36.93 -59.70 0.40
N PRO A 5 35.59 -59.64 0.59
CA PRO A 5 34.85 -58.42 0.92
C PRO A 5 35.10 -57.90 2.35
N THR A 6 35.94 -58.54 3.15
CA THR A 6 36.21 -58.15 4.54
C THR A 6 37.42 -57.22 4.73
N HIS A 7 38.22 -56.97 3.68
CA HIS A 7 39.32 -56.01 3.74
C HIS A 7 38.85 -54.60 3.34
N ARG A 8 38.18 -53.88 4.26
CA ARG A 8 38.03 -52.43 4.10
C ARG A 8 39.41 -51.79 4.24
N GLU A 9 39.90 -51.21 3.15
CA GLU A 9 41.11 -50.39 3.14
C GLU A 9 41.01 -49.35 4.26
N THR A 10 42.05 -49.28 5.10
CA THR A 10 42.04 -48.40 6.27
C THR A 10 42.36 -46.98 5.81
N VAL A 11 41.46 -46.03 6.10
CA VAL A 11 41.59 -44.63 5.70
C VAL A 11 42.15 -43.84 6.87
N THR A 12 43.25 -43.11 6.64
CA THR A 12 43.96 -42.33 7.66
C THR A 12 43.51 -40.87 7.72
N ARG A 13 43.77 -40.20 8.84
CA ARG A 13 43.56 -38.73 9.01
C ARG A 13 44.23 -37.91 7.90
N ALA A 14 45.46 -38.27 7.51
CA ALA A 14 46.22 -37.56 6.49
C ALA A 14 45.60 -37.70 5.09
N GLU A 15 45.07 -38.87 4.76
CA GLU A 15 44.35 -39.10 3.50
C GLU A 15 43.05 -38.30 3.45
N ILE A 16 42.28 -38.29 4.55
CA ILE A 16 41.07 -37.47 4.65
C ILE A 16 41.41 -35.98 4.45
N ALA A 17 42.44 -35.47 5.13
CA ALA A 17 42.85 -34.07 5.01
C ALA A 17 43.28 -33.70 3.57
N ARG A 18 44.04 -34.60 2.91
CA ARG A 18 44.43 -34.44 1.50
C ARG A 18 43.21 -34.43 0.58
N ASP A 19 42.28 -35.35 0.77
CA ASP A 19 41.09 -35.47 -0.06
C ASP A 19 40.17 -34.24 0.11
N LEU A 20 39.99 -33.75 1.34
CA LEU A 20 39.26 -32.51 1.66
C LEU A 20 39.90 -31.28 1.01
N THR A 21 41.23 -31.17 1.06
CA THR A 21 41.98 -30.09 0.39
C THR A 21 41.76 -30.15 -1.12
N THR A 22 41.82 -31.36 -1.69
CA THR A 22 41.64 -31.59 -3.13
C THR A 22 40.20 -31.32 -3.59
N LEU A 23 39.21 -31.58 -2.73
CA LEU A 23 37.81 -31.21 -2.95
C LEU A 23 37.63 -29.69 -3.01
N GLY A 24 38.51 -28.94 -2.35
CA GLY A 24 38.57 -27.48 -2.39
C GLY A 24 38.26 -26.79 -1.07
N LEU A 25 38.37 -27.50 0.05
CA LEU A 25 38.37 -26.88 1.38
C LEU A 25 39.72 -26.20 1.63
N GLN A 26 39.72 -25.02 2.22
CA GLN A 26 40.91 -24.18 2.40
C GLN A 26 41.08 -23.72 3.85
N ARG A 27 42.30 -23.26 4.18
CA ARG A 27 42.57 -22.62 5.47
C ARG A 27 41.67 -21.38 5.63
N GLY A 28 41.13 -21.19 6.83
CA GLY A 28 40.24 -20.07 7.14
C GLY A 28 38.77 -20.28 6.77
N ASP A 29 38.41 -21.38 6.08
CA ASP A 29 37.01 -21.65 5.76
C ASP A 29 36.16 -21.85 7.03
N VAL A 30 34.91 -21.38 6.98
CA VAL A 30 33.84 -21.84 7.88
C VAL A 30 33.06 -22.91 7.13
N VAL A 31 32.99 -24.13 7.66
CA VAL A 31 32.34 -25.25 6.99
C VAL A 31 31.34 -25.97 7.90
N LEU A 32 30.09 -26.07 7.45
CA LEU A 32 29.11 -26.97 8.07
C LEU A 32 29.13 -28.33 7.38
N VAL A 33 29.27 -29.39 8.18
CA VAL A 33 29.41 -30.76 7.69
C VAL A 33 28.23 -31.64 8.12
N HIS A 34 27.56 -32.23 7.13
CA HIS A 34 26.71 -33.41 7.31
C HIS A 34 27.52 -34.64 6.95
N SER A 35 27.47 -35.71 7.76
CA SER A 35 28.39 -36.83 7.58
C SER A 35 27.82 -38.20 7.93
N SER A 36 28.29 -39.23 7.22
CA SER A 36 28.15 -40.64 7.57
C SER A 36 29.55 -41.25 7.76
N LEU A 37 29.91 -41.63 8.99
CA LEU A 37 31.23 -42.21 9.27
C LEU A 37 31.44 -43.54 8.53
N SER A 38 30.39 -44.37 8.48
CA SER A 38 30.44 -45.72 7.92
C SER A 38 30.67 -45.76 6.41
N SER A 39 30.39 -44.67 5.68
CA SER A 39 30.64 -44.56 4.24
C SER A 39 32.06 -44.18 3.88
N ILE A 40 32.86 -43.68 4.82
CA ILE A 40 34.25 -43.27 4.55
C ILE A 40 35.16 -44.51 4.36
N GLY A 41 34.79 -45.64 4.97
CA GLY A 41 35.60 -46.84 5.06
C GLY A 41 35.91 -47.17 6.52
N ARG A 42 36.99 -47.92 6.78
CA ARG A 42 37.51 -48.13 8.14
C ARG A 42 38.46 -46.97 8.47
N VAL A 43 37.99 -45.97 9.21
CA VAL A 43 38.81 -44.82 9.58
C VAL A 43 39.70 -45.15 10.78
N ASP A 44 41.02 -45.04 10.61
CA ASP A 44 41.96 -45.14 11.72
C ASP A 44 41.79 -43.93 12.65
N GLY A 45 41.47 -44.19 13.93
CA GLY A 45 41.07 -43.15 14.91
C GLY A 45 39.60 -42.72 14.83
N GLY A 46 38.78 -43.34 13.98
CA GLY A 46 37.31 -43.18 13.96
C GLY A 46 36.83 -41.73 13.75
N ALA A 47 35.75 -41.35 14.44
CA ALA A 47 35.14 -40.02 14.31
C ALA A 47 36.10 -38.86 14.65
N HIS A 48 36.97 -39.05 15.66
CA HIS A 48 37.93 -38.03 16.07
C HIS A 48 38.98 -37.75 15.00
N ALA A 49 39.46 -38.78 14.29
CA ALA A 49 40.38 -38.60 13.18
C ALA A 49 39.75 -37.82 12.01
N VAL A 50 38.44 -37.99 11.76
CA VAL A 50 37.71 -37.17 10.77
C VAL A 50 37.68 -35.71 11.21
N ILE A 51 37.31 -35.44 12.47
CA ILE A 51 37.27 -34.06 13.01
C ILE A 51 38.64 -33.40 12.91
N ASP A 52 39.68 -34.11 13.32
CA ASP A 52 41.05 -33.60 13.28
C ASP A 52 41.53 -33.33 11.85
N ALA A 53 41.16 -34.18 10.88
CA ALA A 53 41.49 -33.96 9.47
C ALA A 53 40.84 -32.66 8.94
N PHE A 54 39.61 -32.34 9.33
CA PHE A 54 39.01 -31.05 9.02
C PHE A 54 39.79 -29.90 9.65
N LEU A 55 40.11 -29.99 10.95
CA LEU A 55 40.83 -28.94 11.66
C LEU A 55 42.25 -28.71 11.09
N ASP A 56 42.92 -29.75 10.60
CA ASP A 56 44.22 -29.63 9.91
C ASP A 56 44.13 -28.78 8.64
N VAL A 57 43.09 -29.03 7.83
CA VAL A 57 42.87 -28.31 6.57
C VAL A 57 42.44 -26.87 6.82
N LEU A 58 41.53 -26.66 7.77
CA LEU A 58 40.97 -25.35 8.12
C LEU A 58 42.00 -24.45 8.82
N GLY A 59 42.93 -25.02 9.58
CA GLY A 59 43.89 -24.28 10.38
C GLY A 59 43.23 -23.46 11.52
N PRO A 60 44.02 -22.66 12.25
CA PRO A 60 43.55 -21.92 13.43
C PRO A 60 42.50 -20.84 13.09
N ASP A 61 42.54 -20.31 11.86
CA ASP A 61 41.63 -19.25 11.41
C ASP A 61 40.29 -19.80 10.88
N GLY A 62 40.19 -21.12 10.66
CA GLY A 62 38.99 -21.74 10.15
C GLY A 62 38.01 -22.14 11.26
N THR A 63 36.82 -22.62 10.87
CA THR A 63 35.79 -23.09 11.81
C THR A 63 35.05 -24.29 11.24
N LEU A 64 35.12 -25.41 11.96
CA LEU A 64 34.34 -26.61 11.67
C LEU A 64 33.04 -26.54 12.48
N CYS A 65 31.90 -26.73 11.82
CA CYS A 65 30.61 -26.84 12.49
C CYS A 65 29.78 -28.03 11.98
N VAL A 66 28.91 -28.55 12.84
CA VAL A 66 28.07 -29.71 12.58
C VAL A 66 26.67 -29.51 13.17
N PRO A 67 25.62 -30.03 12.52
CA PRO A 67 24.31 -30.11 13.14
C PRO A 67 24.37 -31.06 14.34
N THR A 68 23.71 -30.70 15.44
CA THR A 68 23.61 -31.53 16.64
C THR A 68 22.16 -31.74 17.01
N ILE A 69 21.40 -32.24 16.05
CA ILE A 69 19.95 -32.41 16.14
C ILE A 69 19.62 -33.58 17.08
N VAL A 70 18.72 -33.35 18.04
CA VAL A 70 18.31 -34.31 19.10
C VAL A 70 17.00 -35.03 18.79
N HIS A 71 16.55 -35.01 17.54
CA HIS A 71 15.29 -35.64 17.16
C HIS A 71 15.35 -36.21 15.75
N THR A 72 15.56 -37.52 15.64
CA THR A 72 15.37 -38.24 14.38
C THR A 72 13.92 -38.69 14.17
N SER A 73 13.06 -38.53 15.18
CA SER A 73 11.69 -39.07 15.23
C SER A 73 10.56 -38.08 15.56
N GLY A 74 10.84 -36.79 15.79
CA GLY A 74 9.79 -35.81 16.16
C GLY A 74 10.27 -34.65 17.03
N LEU A 75 9.61 -34.34 18.14
CA LEU A 75 10.10 -33.39 19.14
C LEU A 75 11.17 -34.05 20.04
N PRO A 76 12.05 -33.27 20.71
CA PRO A 76 13.03 -33.83 21.65
C PRO A 76 12.33 -34.64 22.75
N ARG A 77 12.90 -35.81 23.07
CA ARG A 77 12.33 -36.73 24.08
C ARG A 77 12.47 -36.21 25.50
N ASP A 78 13.51 -35.44 25.76
CA ASP A 78 13.88 -34.87 27.06
C ASP A 78 14.20 -33.37 26.94
N VAL A 79 14.32 -32.70 28.08
CA VAL A 79 14.77 -31.30 28.13
C VAL A 79 16.15 -31.17 27.48
N PHE A 80 16.27 -30.23 26.55
CA PHE A 80 17.52 -29.96 25.87
C PHE A 80 18.53 -29.27 26.79
N ASP A 81 19.72 -29.85 26.90
CA ASP A 81 20.89 -29.26 27.53
C ASP A 81 22.04 -29.27 26.52
N ALA A 82 22.56 -28.08 26.22
CA ALA A 82 23.62 -27.92 25.23
C ALA A 82 24.88 -28.75 25.55
N LYS A 83 25.16 -29.02 26.83
CA LYS A 83 26.33 -29.78 27.27
C LYS A 83 26.11 -31.29 27.18
N THR A 84 24.94 -31.77 27.59
CA THR A 84 24.73 -33.21 27.84
C THR A 84 23.89 -33.91 26.78
N SER A 85 22.96 -33.22 26.12
CA SER A 85 22.08 -33.85 25.14
C SER A 85 22.88 -34.43 23.96
N PRO A 86 22.56 -35.66 23.49
CA PRO A 86 23.27 -36.28 22.38
C PRO A 86 23.08 -35.53 21.05
N SER A 87 23.83 -35.91 20.03
CA SER A 87 23.49 -35.67 18.63
C SER A 87 23.00 -36.97 18.02
N GLU A 88 21.80 -36.97 17.46
CA GLU A 88 21.22 -38.17 16.84
C GLU A 88 21.52 -38.26 15.34
N VAL A 89 22.24 -37.30 14.77
CA VAL A 89 22.48 -37.17 13.32
C VAL A 89 23.88 -37.59 12.87
N GLY A 90 24.56 -38.43 13.67
CA GLY A 90 25.73 -39.20 13.25
C GLY A 90 26.91 -39.14 14.21
N ALA A 91 27.75 -40.18 14.18
CA ALA A 91 28.86 -40.37 15.12
C ALA A 91 29.90 -39.23 15.11
N VAL A 92 30.18 -38.63 13.95
CA VAL A 92 31.10 -37.48 13.86
C VAL A 92 30.51 -36.25 14.58
N THR A 93 29.22 -36.01 14.41
CA THR A 93 28.54 -34.88 15.04
C THR A 93 28.47 -35.03 16.56
N ASP A 94 28.23 -36.26 17.03
CA ASP A 94 28.19 -36.59 18.45
C ASP A 94 29.57 -36.52 19.10
N ALA A 95 30.61 -36.99 18.40
CA ALA A 95 32.00 -36.88 18.86
C ALA A 95 32.48 -35.41 18.91
N LEU A 96 32.10 -34.58 17.93
CA LEU A 96 32.51 -33.17 17.90
C LEU A 96 31.94 -32.39 19.09
N ARG A 97 30.64 -32.54 19.38
CA ARG A 97 30.03 -31.82 20.52
C ARG A 97 30.62 -32.19 21.88
N GLN A 98 31.25 -33.37 21.99
CA GLN A 98 31.85 -33.86 23.23
C GLN A 98 33.30 -33.37 23.41
N ARG A 99 33.90 -32.73 22.39
CA ARG A 99 35.26 -32.26 22.52
C ARG A 99 35.35 -31.07 23.49
N PRO A 100 36.42 -30.98 24.32
CA PRO A 100 36.61 -29.87 25.26
C PRO A 100 36.70 -28.48 24.60
N ASP A 101 37.11 -28.43 23.34
CA ASP A 101 37.27 -27.21 22.53
C ASP A 101 36.01 -26.84 21.71
N ALA A 102 34.93 -27.62 21.83
CA ALA A 102 33.68 -27.37 21.12
C ALA A 102 32.72 -26.48 21.92
N VAL A 103 31.98 -25.63 21.19
CA VAL A 103 30.84 -24.87 21.72
C VAL A 103 29.58 -25.24 20.94
N ARG A 104 28.42 -25.23 21.61
CA ARG A 104 27.13 -25.62 21.03
C ARG A 104 26.07 -24.56 21.28
N SER A 105 25.23 -24.31 20.28
CA SER A 105 24.12 -23.37 20.40
C SER A 105 22.98 -23.94 21.23
N VAL A 106 22.25 -23.04 21.91
CA VAL A 106 21.10 -23.42 22.74
C VAL A 106 19.84 -23.38 21.88
N HIS A 107 19.41 -24.53 21.37
CA HIS A 107 18.11 -24.70 20.70
C HIS A 107 17.66 -26.17 20.76
N PRO A 108 16.40 -26.45 21.16
CA PRO A 108 15.95 -27.80 21.50
C PRO A 108 15.81 -28.76 20.31
N THR A 109 15.78 -28.26 19.08
CA THR A 109 15.63 -29.10 17.87
C THR A 109 16.82 -28.96 16.91
N HIS A 110 17.25 -27.73 16.60
CA HIS A 110 18.20 -27.43 15.52
C HIS A 110 19.54 -26.85 15.99
N SER A 111 20.06 -27.28 17.15
CA SER A 111 21.36 -26.81 17.64
C SER A 111 22.53 -27.17 16.70
N VAL A 112 23.59 -26.38 16.76
CA VAL A 112 24.84 -26.53 15.99
C VAL A 112 26.00 -26.53 16.97
N ALA A 113 26.95 -27.45 16.81
CA ALA A 113 28.23 -27.44 17.52
C ALA A 113 29.35 -26.99 16.59
N ALA A 114 30.35 -26.31 17.12
CA ALA A 114 31.44 -25.75 16.35
C ALA A 114 32.76 -25.69 17.13
N ILE A 115 33.87 -25.77 16.38
CA ILE A 115 35.25 -25.59 16.86
C ILE A 115 35.97 -24.65 15.89
N GLY A 116 36.72 -23.68 16.41
CA GLY A 116 37.57 -22.77 15.61
C GLY A 116 37.26 -21.29 15.80
N ALA A 117 37.87 -20.44 14.98
CA ALA A 117 37.97 -18.99 15.16
C ALA A 117 36.62 -18.29 15.36
N ARG A 118 35.56 -18.74 14.68
CA ARG A 118 34.22 -18.13 14.70
C ARG A 118 33.17 -18.99 15.41
N ALA A 119 33.59 -20.03 16.13
CA ALA A 119 32.67 -20.98 16.76
C ALA A 119 31.74 -20.29 17.79
N ASN A 120 32.28 -19.43 18.66
CA ASN A 120 31.50 -18.68 19.65
C ASN A 120 30.50 -17.72 19.00
N GLU A 121 30.95 -16.98 17.99
CA GLU A 121 30.09 -16.08 17.22
C GLU A 121 28.93 -16.87 16.59
N LEU A 122 29.23 -18.01 15.94
CA LEU A 122 28.25 -18.85 15.24
C LEU A 122 27.13 -19.36 16.16
N VAL A 123 27.48 -19.82 17.37
CA VAL A 123 26.52 -20.48 18.26
C VAL A 123 25.78 -19.54 19.22
N SER A 124 26.27 -18.31 19.37
CA SER A 124 25.76 -17.33 20.34
C SER A 124 24.28 -16.96 20.10
N ASN A 125 23.52 -16.76 21.19
CA ASN A 125 22.16 -16.18 21.15
C ASN A 125 21.14 -16.91 20.26
N HIS A 126 21.32 -18.20 19.95
CA HIS A 126 20.38 -18.94 19.08
C HIS A 126 18.94 -18.92 19.62
N PHE A 127 18.74 -19.13 20.93
CA PHE A 127 17.42 -19.03 21.59
C PHE A 127 16.76 -17.63 21.53
N ARG A 128 17.47 -16.59 21.08
CA ARG A 128 16.94 -15.24 20.87
C ARG A 128 16.70 -14.92 19.40
N ALA A 129 16.94 -15.86 18.50
CA ALA A 129 16.68 -15.65 17.09
C ALA A 129 15.18 -15.42 16.87
N THR A 130 14.84 -14.57 15.89
CA THR A 130 13.46 -14.21 15.60
C THR A 130 13.20 -14.24 14.10
N GLY A 131 12.05 -14.75 13.69
CA GLY A 131 11.61 -14.75 12.30
C GLY A 131 10.16 -15.22 12.15
N ALA A 132 9.80 -15.60 10.93
CA ALA A 132 8.54 -16.26 10.64
C ALA A 132 8.36 -17.52 11.50
N LEU A 133 7.10 -17.87 11.78
CA LEU A 133 6.78 -19.08 12.51
C LEU A 133 7.11 -20.30 11.63
N SER A 134 8.07 -21.11 12.06
CA SER A 134 8.35 -22.43 11.48
C SER A 134 7.72 -23.53 12.35
N PRO A 135 7.62 -24.77 11.84
CA PRO A 135 7.17 -25.93 12.62
C PRO A 135 7.98 -26.20 13.90
N TRP A 136 9.18 -25.61 14.01
CA TRP A 136 10.08 -25.77 15.16
C TRP A 136 10.23 -24.51 16.00
N GLY A 137 9.34 -23.52 15.83
CA GLY A 137 9.41 -22.23 16.52
C GLY A 137 9.92 -21.10 15.62
N ARG A 138 10.08 -19.92 16.22
CA ARG A 138 10.54 -18.69 15.51
C ARG A 138 12.06 -18.55 15.50
N ASP A 139 12.72 -19.26 16.41
CA ASP A 139 14.15 -19.16 16.72
C ASP A 139 14.99 -20.18 15.94
N ALA A 140 14.44 -21.37 15.65
CA ALA A 140 15.17 -22.47 14.98
C ALA A 140 15.93 -22.04 13.72
N PHE A 141 15.32 -21.17 12.91
CA PHE A 141 15.88 -20.66 11.66
C PHE A 141 15.72 -19.14 11.55
N GLY A 142 15.43 -18.47 12.66
CA GLY A 142 15.22 -17.02 12.70
C GLY A 142 16.51 -16.24 12.45
N LYS A 143 16.36 -14.93 12.30
CA LYS A 143 17.49 -14.00 12.21
C LYS A 143 18.34 -14.08 13.48
N GLY A 144 19.65 -14.22 13.32
CA GLY A 144 20.61 -14.45 14.41
C GLY A 144 20.82 -15.91 14.80
N SER A 145 20.11 -16.87 14.18
CA SER A 145 20.39 -18.30 14.36
C SER A 145 21.73 -18.70 13.72
N PRO A 146 22.34 -19.84 14.10
CA PRO A 146 23.51 -20.37 13.40
C PRO A 146 23.29 -20.56 11.90
N TRP A 147 22.07 -20.91 11.49
CA TRP A 147 21.71 -21.12 10.08
C TRP A 147 21.70 -19.82 9.29
N ASP A 148 21.18 -18.75 9.90
CA ASP A 148 21.24 -17.39 9.37
C ASP A 148 22.69 -16.93 9.18
N ARG A 149 23.54 -17.10 10.20
CA ARG A 149 24.96 -16.73 10.12
C ARG A 149 25.72 -17.51 9.05
N LEU A 150 25.47 -18.81 8.93
CA LEU A 150 26.10 -19.61 7.87
C LEU A 150 25.73 -19.10 6.47
N HIS A 151 24.47 -18.69 6.28
CA HIS A 151 24.03 -18.04 5.04
C HIS A 151 24.68 -16.66 4.86
N GLU A 152 24.67 -15.80 5.88
CA GLU A 152 25.26 -14.46 5.83
C GLU A 152 26.75 -14.51 5.52
N TRP A 153 27.50 -15.44 6.11
CA TRP A 153 28.93 -15.61 5.88
C TRP A 153 29.26 -16.36 4.59
N ASN A 154 28.23 -16.85 3.88
CA ASN A 154 28.38 -17.74 2.74
C ASN A 154 29.29 -18.93 3.04
N ALA A 155 29.10 -19.55 4.22
CA ALA A 155 29.91 -20.65 4.70
C ALA A 155 29.92 -21.82 3.70
N LYS A 156 31.01 -22.58 3.68
CA LYS A 156 31.08 -23.85 2.96
C LYS A 156 30.07 -24.82 3.56
N TYR A 157 29.42 -25.60 2.70
CA TYR A 157 28.46 -26.60 3.11
C TYR A 157 28.85 -27.93 2.48
N LEU A 158 29.13 -28.94 3.32
CA LEU A 158 29.73 -30.20 2.89
C LEU A 158 28.88 -31.39 3.32
N PHE A 159 28.67 -32.31 2.39
CA PHE A 159 27.97 -33.57 2.59
C PHE A 159 28.96 -34.72 2.42
N LEU A 160 29.40 -35.33 3.51
CA LEU A 160 30.40 -36.41 3.55
C LEU A 160 29.71 -37.77 3.63
N GLY A 161 29.57 -38.45 2.49
CA GLY A 161 28.91 -39.76 2.41
C GLY A 161 27.40 -39.73 2.66
N VAL A 162 26.80 -38.55 2.52
CA VAL A 162 25.36 -38.31 2.62
C VAL A 162 24.93 -37.41 1.46
N GLY A 163 23.64 -37.45 1.12
CA GLY A 163 23.06 -36.60 0.09
C GLY A 163 22.24 -35.44 0.65
N PHE A 164 21.61 -34.67 -0.25
CA PHE A 164 20.77 -33.53 0.08
C PHE A 164 19.52 -33.84 0.92
N ARG A 165 19.17 -35.12 1.10
CA ARG A 165 18.07 -35.53 1.99
C ARG A 165 18.21 -34.94 3.41
N VAL A 166 19.44 -34.80 3.90
CA VAL A 166 19.74 -34.30 5.25
C VAL A 166 20.09 -32.79 5.27
N CYS A 167 19.89 -32.07 4.17
CA CYS A 167 20.23 -30.64 4.09
C CYS A 167 19.31 -29.78 4.98
N THR A 168 19.73 -29.53 6.21
CA THR A 168 18.96 -28.71 7.17
C THR A 168 18.79 -27.26 6.72
N LEU A 169 19.69 -26.74 5.88
CA LEU A 169 19.62 -25.36 5.38
C LEU A 169 18.40 -25.11 4.46
N TYR A 170 17.74 -26.16 3.98
CA TYR A 170 16.45 -26.05 3.30
C TYR A 170 15.38 -25.40 4.18
N HIS A 171 15.32 -25.77 5.45
CA HIS A 171 14.32 -25.23 6.39
C HIS A 171 14.55 -23.76 6.71
N TYR A 172 15.81 -23.31 6.67
CA TYR A 172 16.14 -21.89 6.71
C TYR A 172 15.58 -21.14 5.49
N ALA A 173 15.83 -21.64 4.28
CA ALA A 173 15.30 -21.03 3.06
C ALA A 173 13.76 -21.02 3.01
N GLN A 174 13.12 -22.10 3.46
CA GLN A 174 11.65 -22.19 3.61
C GLN A 174 11.12 -21.15 4.60
N THR A 175 11.80 -20.96 5.73
CA THR A 175 11.42 -19.93 6.73
C THR A 175 11.55 -18.53 6.15
N ARG A 176 12.62 -18.25 5.39
CA ARG A 176 12.80 -16.98 4.67
C ARG A 176 11.74 -16.76 3.60
N PHE A 177 11.34 -17.80 2.86
CA PHE A 177 10.25 -17.68 1.89
C PHE A 177 8.95 -17.24 2.56
N VAL A 178 8.55 -17.89 3.66
CA VAL A 178 7.34 -17.52 4.41
C VAL A 178 7.45 -16.11 4.95
N GLU A 179 8.59 -15.74 5.54
CA GLU A 179 8.81 -14.40 6.07
C GLU A 179 8.64 -13.30 5.02
N THR A 180 9.16 -13.53 3.81
CA THR A 180 9.06 -12.59 2.70
C THR A 180 7.65 -12.51 2.11
N HIS A 181 6.96 -13.65 1.97
CA HIS A 181 5.71 -13.72 1.20
C HIS A 181 4.45 -13.67 2.06
N GLN A 182 4.52 -13.98 3.36
CA GLN A 182 3.34 -13.98 4.23
C GLN A 182 2.54 -12.66 4.20
N PRO A 183 3.18 -11.47 4.14
CA PRO A 183 2.45 -10.20 4.02
C PRO A 183 1.58 -10.08 2.75
N GLU A 184 1.85 -10.86 1.71
CA GLU A 184 1.06 -10.84 0.46
C GLU A 184 -0.28 -11.57 0.57
N TYR A 185 -0.48 -12.41 1.60
CA TYR A 185 -1.65 -13.25 1.76
C TYR A 185 -2.33 -13.00 3.10
N ALA A 186 -3.65 -12.85 3.07
CA ALA A 186 -4.47 -12.73 4.28
C ALA A 186 -4.48 -14.02 5.11
N GLU A 187 -4.34 -15.18 4.46
CA GLU A 187 -4.27 -16.48 5.11
C GLU A 187 -2.80 -16.90 5.35
N PRO A 188 -2.52 -17.64 6.44
CA PRO A 188 -1.19 -18.20 6.67
C PRO A 188 -0.71 -19.07 5.50
N ILE A 189 0.49 -18.80 4.99
CA ILE A 189 1.14 -19.66 4.02
C ILE A 189 1.48 -20.98 4.73
N PRO A 190 0.99 -22.14 4.24
CA PRO A 190 1.43 -23.43 4.76
C PRO A 190 2.95 -23.56 4.60
N PHE A 191 3.64 -24.08 5.61
CA PHE A 191 5.10 -24.16 5.57
C PHE A 191 5.57 -24.91 4.31
N PRO A 192 6.52 -24.36 3.54
CA PRO A 192 6.75 -24.76 2.14
C PRO A 192 7.57 -26.05 2.00
N TYR A 193 7.05 -27.14 2.55
CA TYR A 193 7.64 -28.47 2.46
C TYR A 193 7.74 -28.96 1.02
N PHE A 194 8.93 -29.47 0.68
CA PHE A 194 9.26 -30.03 -0.64
C PHE A 194 10.07 -31.33 -0.50
N ASN A 195 10.19 -32.07 -1.58
CA ASN A 195 11.01 -33.27 -1.65
C ASN A 195 12.50 -32.89 -1.68
N HIS A 196 13.23 -33.23 -0.61
CA HIS A 196 14.65 -32.88 -0.47
C HIS A 196 15.56 -33.50 -1.54
N LEU A 197 15.21 -34.68 -2.08
CA LEU A 197 15.97 -35.33 -3.16
C LEU A 197 15.76 -34.59 -4.48
N ALA A 198 14.52 -34.25 -4.82
CA ALA A 198 14.21 -33.46 -6.02
C ALA A 198 14.92 -32.09 -5.98
N MET A 199 14.85 -31.40 -4.84
CA MET A 199 15.58 -30.14 -4.63
C MET A 199 17.11 -30.35 -4.76
N GLY A 200 17.63 -31.46 -4.26
CA GLY A 200 19.03 -31.83 -4.41
C GLY A 200 19.47 -31.98 -5.86
N GLU A 201 18.66 -32.63 -6.71
CA GLU A 201 18.94 -32.74 -8.14
C GLU A 201 18.91 -31.39 -8.85
N ILE A 202 18.01 -30.49 -8.47
CA ILE A 202 17.98 -29.11 -8.99
C ILE A 202 19.26 -28.36 -8.59
N ILE A 203 19.69 -28.46 -7.33
CA ILE A 203 20.94 -27.82 -6.89
C ILE A 203 22.14 -28.37 -7.67
N LYS A 204 22.16 -29.69 -7.93
CA LYS A 204 23.21 -30.29 -8.77
C LYS A 204 23.20 -29.75 -10.19
N SER A 205 22.03 -29.55 -10.79
CA SER A 205 21.92 -29.06 -12.16
C SER A 205 22.35 -27.60 -12.33
N ARG A 206 22.40 -26.80 -11.25
CA ARG A 206 22.87 -25.39 -11.29
C ARG A 206 24.40 -25.26 -11.37
N GLY A 207 25.16 -26.33 -11.17
CA GLY A 207 26.61 -26.36 -11.42
C GLY A 207 27.50 -25.72 -10.34
N PHE A 208 26.95 -25.32 -9.18
CA PHE A 208 27.70 -24.67 -8.09
C PHE A 208 28.26 -25.65 -7.05
N LEU A 209 28.67 -26.85 -7.46
CA LEU A 209 29.20 -27.86 -6.54
C LEU A 209 30.48 -28.51 -7.05
N ARG A 210 31.29 -28.99 -6.09
CA ARG A 210 32.42 -29.87 -6.33
C ARG A 210 32.13 -31.22 -5.68
N SER A 211 32.46 -32.30 -6.36
CA SER A 211 32.29 -33.65 -5.84
C SER A 211 33.57 -34.48 -6.01
N ARG A 212 33.95 -35.21 -4.97
CA ARG A 212 35.07 -36.17 -4.95
C ARG A 212 34.81 -37.24 -3.89
N LEU A 213 35.60 -38.30 -3.94
CA LEU A 213 35.70 -39.23 -2.82
C LEU A 213 36.58 -38.63 -1.72
N VAL A 214 36.17 -38.83 -0.46
CA VAL A 214 36.99 -38.64 0.73
C VAL A 214 37.05 -40.00 1.42
N GLY A 215 38.21 -40.65 1.39
CA GLY A 215 38.26 -42.10 1.57
C GLY A 215 37.39 -42.80 0.52
N GLN A 216 36.37 -43.53 0.96
CA GLN A 216 35.39 -44.22 0.10
C GLN A 216 34.06 -43.47 -0.02
N ALA A 217 33.89 -42.33 0.66
CA ALA A 217 32.63 -41.61 0.71
C ALA A 217 32.50 -40.60 -0.43
N GLU A 218 31.43 -40.69 -1.22
CA GLU A 218 31.02 -39.59 -2.09
C GLU A 218 30.79 -38.32 -1.26
N THR A 219 31.54 -37.27 -1.60
CA THR A 219 31.54 -36.03 -0.86
C THR A 219 31.22 -34.88 -1.79
N VAL A 220 30.26 -34.04 -1.40
CA VAL A 220 29.85 -32.85 -2.14
C VAL A 220 30.16 -31.62 -1.31
N LEU A 221 30.82 -30.63 -1.93
CA LEU A 221 31.12 -29.32 -1.36
C LEU A 221 30.41 -28.22 -2.18
N THR A 222 29.68 -27.35 -1.49
CA THR A 222 29.05 -26.16 -2.05
C THR A 222 29.10 -25.02 -1.02
N SER A 223 28.25 -23.99 -1.18
CA SER A 223 28.12 -22.87 -0.25
C SER A 223 26.70 -22.71 0.26
N ALA A 224 26.56 -22.14 1.45
CA ALA A 224 25.27 -21.87 2.07
C ALA A 224 24.37 -20.99 1.17
N ARG A 225 24.93 -19.93 0.55
CA ARG A 225 24.12 -19.07 -0.34
C ARG A 225 23.70 -19.78 -1.61
N ALA A 226 24.54 -20.63 -2.20
CA ALA A 226 24.16 -21.39 -3.39
C ALA A 226 22.95 -22.29 -3.12
N ILE A 227 22.91 -22.95 -1.95
CA ILE A 227 21.76 -23.77 -1.52
C ILE A 227 20.53 -22.87 -1.34
N THR A 228 20.63 -21.83 -0.50
CA THR A 228 19.45 -21.01 -0.17
C THR A 228 18.91 -20.24 -1.37
N ALA A 229 19.79 -19.71 -2.23
CA ALA A 229 19.37 -18.98 -3.42
C ALA A 229 18.66 -19.91 -4.41
N THR A 230 19.13 -21.14 -4.58
CA THR A 230 18.45 -22.12 -5.45
C THR A 230 17.08 -22.51 -4.89
N VAL A 231 17.00 -22.77 -3.59
CA VAL A 231 15.73 -23.12 -2.94
C VAL A 231 14.72 -21.98 -3.06
N LEU A 232 15.13 -20.74 -2.75
CA LEU A 232 14.27 -19.56 -2.89
C LEU A 232 13.84 -19.35 -4.34
N ASP A 233 14.75 -19.45 -5.31
CA ASP A 233 14.44 -19.35 -6.75
C ASP A 233 13.38 -20.37 -7.19
N VAL A 234 13.47 -21.61 -6.70
CA VAL A 234 12.47 -22.64 -6.97
C VAL A 234 11.14 -22.29 -6.30
N LEU A 235 11.15 -21.92 -5.02
CA LEU A 235 9.92 -21.57 -4.28
C LEU A 235 9.20 -20.35 -4.89
N ASP A 236 9.95 -19.39 -5.41
CA ASP A 236 9.42 -18.16 -6.00
C ASP A 236 8.85 -18.40 -7.40
N LYS A 237 9.57 -19.18 -8.25
CA LYS A 237 9.22 -19.36 -9.67
C LYS A 237 8.29 -20.52 -9.93
N ASP A 238 8.65 -21.70 -9.42
CA ASP A 238 7.86 -22.91 -9.61
C ASP A 238 8.16 -23.93 -8.50
N PRO A 239 7.50 -23.79 -7.33
CA PRO A 239 7.70 -24.72 -6.22
C PRO A 239 7.25 -26.15 -6.57
N LEU A 240 6.45 -26.34 -7.64
CA LEU A 240 6.01 -27.67 -8.07
C LEU A 240 7.16 -28.50 -8.64
N LEU A 241 8.27 -27.89 -9.05
CA LEU A 241 9.49 -28.59 -9.48
C LEU A 241 10.08 -29.50 -8.39
N ALA A 242 9.92 -29.10 -7.12
CA ALA A 242 10.41 -29.86 -5.97
C ALA A 242 9.28 -30.32 -5.04
N ALA A 243 8.03 -29.97 -5.32
CA ALA A 243 6.92 -30.21 -4.40
C ALA A 243 6.73 -31.71 -4.12
N ALA A 244 6.36 -32.01 -2.87
CA ALA A 244 5.64 -33.24 -2.59
C ALA A 244 4.20 -33.01 -3.10
N PRO A 245 3.69 -33.77 -4.10
CA PRO A 245 2.43 -33.46 -4.77
C PRO A 245 1.24 -33.33 -3.83
N GLU A 246 1.25 -34.02 -2.68
CA GLU A 246 0.18 -34.01 -1.68
C GLU A 246 0.40 -33.02 -0.53
N SER A 247 1.46 -32.18 -0.56
CA SER A 247 1.70 -31.24 0.54
C SER A 247 0.66 -30.13 0.58
N ALA A 248 0.30 -29.68 1.79
CA ALA A 248 -0.57 -28.52 1.99
C ALA A 248 -0.05 -27.29 1.24
N PHE A 249 1.27 -27.10 1.18
CA PHE A 249 1.89 -26.04 0.41
C PHE A 249 1.71 -26.20 -1.11
N ALA A 250 1.86 -27.41 -1.65
CA ALA A 250 1.65 -27.65 -3.08
C ALA A 250 0.19 -27.45 -3.50
N ALA A 251 -0.75 -27.87 -2.64
CA ALA A 251 -2.18 -27.62 -2.83
C ALA A 251 -2.48 -26.12 -2.76
N TRP A 252 -1.99 -25.43 -1.74
CA TRP A 252 -2.08 -23.98 -1.59
C TRP A 252 -1.48 -23.23 -2.80
N HIS A 253 -0.30 -23.65 -3.28
CA HIS A 253 0.35 -23.05 -4.43
C HIS A 253 -0.44 -23.26 -5.73
N ARG A 254 -1.06 -24.43 -5.92
CA ARG A 254 -1.93 -24.68 -7.09
C ARG A 254 -3.18 -23.80 -7.06
N ASP A 255 -3.72 -23.55 -5.87
CA ASP A 255 -4.87 -22.66 -5.65
C ASP A 255 -4.49 -21.16 -5.68
N ARG A 256 -3.20 -20.83 -5.56
CA ARG A 256 -2.62 -19.46 -5.57
C ARG A 256 -3.01 -18.63 -6.78
N ARG A 257 -3.31 -19.24 -7.94
CA ARG A 257 -3.79 -18.52 -9.13
C ARG A 257 -5.21 -17.96 -8.98
N GLY A 258 -5.96 -18.37 -7.95
CA GLY A 258 -7.35 -17.96 -7.68
C GLY A 258 -7.60 -17.30 -6.32
N ARG A 259 -6.61 -17.21 -5.42
CA ARG A 259 -6.75 -16.54 -4.12
C ARG A 259 -6.17 -15.13 -4.13
N ALA A 260 -6.93 -14.21 -3.52
CA ALA A 260 -6.83 -12.77 -3.65
C ALA A 260 -5.42 -12.19 -3.42
N LEU A 261 -4.98 -11.40 -4.39
CA LEU A 261 -4.13 -10.24 -4.17
C LEU A 261 -4.90 -9.29 -3.23
N THR A 262 -4.31 -8.87 -2.10
CA THR A 262 -5.02 -8.14 -1.03
C THR A 262 -5.66 -6.82 -1.48
N LEU A 263 -5.06 -6.14 -2.46
CA LEU A 263 -5.58 -4.92 -3.07
C LEU A 263 -5.13 -4.84 -4.53
N SER A 264 -6.08 -4.64 -5.44
CA SER A 264 -5.82 -4.28 -6.83
C SER A 264 -6.41 -2.91 -7.16
N GLY A 265 -5.81 -2.24 -8.14
CA GLY A 265 -6.19 -0.90 -8.53
C GLY A 265 -5.82 -0.61 -9.97
N GLY A 266 -6.55 0.33 -10.56
CA GLY A 266 -6.35 0.78 -11.93
C GLY A 266 -6.81 2.21 -12.10
N LEU A 267 -6.12 2.95 -12.96
CA LEU A 267 -6.42 4.35 -13.25
C LEU A 267 -6.67 4.56 -14.74
N GLY A 268 -7.59 5.47 -15.05
CA GLY A 268 -7.91 5.88 -16.41
C GLY A 268 -8.28 7.35 -16.50
N LYS A 269 -8.09 7.91 -17.69
CA LYS A 269 -8.36 9.32 -17.99
C LYS A 269 -8.92 9.44 -19.39
N ALA A 270 -10.00 10.21 -19.52
CA ALA A 270 -10.57 10.54 -20.82
C ALA A 270 -10.97 12.02 -20.86
N ALA A 271 -10.53 12.71 -21.90
CA ALA A 271 -11.01 14.06 -22.19
C ALA A 271 -12.51 14.05 -22.51
N PHE A 272 -13.19 15.14 -22.16
CA PHE A 272 -14.55 15.37 -22.62
C PHE A 272 -14.53 15.70 -24.12
N ASP A 273 -15.41 15.04 -24.88
CA ASP A 273 -15.60 15.35 -26.29
C ASP A 273 -16.85 16.22 -26.42
N ILE A 274 -16.65 17.53 -26.22
CA ILE A 274 -17.73 18.53 -26.19
C ILE A 274 -17.40 19.61 -27.24
N PRO A 275 -18.20 19.74 -28.31
CA PRO A 275 -18.01 20.77 -29.31
C PRO A 275 -17.96 22.18 -28.70
N GLY A 276 -16.94 22.96 -29.06
CA GLY A 276 -16.75 24.34 -28.56
C GLY A 276 -16.02 24.44 -27.22
N TRP A 277 -15.72 23.31 -26.55
CA TRP A 277 -15.09 23.27 -25.24
C TRP A 277 -13.84 22.37 -25.20
N PRO A 278 -12.76 22.73 -25.92
CA PRO A 278 -11.52 21.94 -25.91
C PRO A 278 -10.81 21.99 -24.54
N THR A 279 -10.95 23.10 -23.82
CA THR A 279 -10.49 23.34 -22.44
C THR A 279 -11.46 24.29 -21.74
N SER A 280 -11.28 24.52 -20.43
CA SER A 280 -11.86 25.67 -19.75
C SER A 280 -11.29 26.99 -20.31
N ARG A 281 -11.92 28.14 -20.04
CA ARG A 281 -11.40 29.45 -20.50
C ARG A 281 -10.04 29.80 -19.88
N ASP A 282 -9.76 29.27 -18.69
CA ASP A 282 -8.45 29.42 -18.01
C ASP A 282 -7.40 28.41 -18.55
N GLY A 283 -7.75 27.63 -19.58
CA GLY A 283 -6.86 26.66 -20.22
C GLY A 283 -6.68 25.37 -19.41
N THR A 284 -7.61 25.05 -18.52
CA THR A 284 -7.62 23.79 -17.77
C THR A 284 -8.25 22.68 -18.60
N GLU A 285 -7.61 21.51 -18.62
CA GLU A 285 -8.09 20.36 -19.36
C GLU A 285 -9.42 19.83 -18.77
N LEU A 286 -10.42 19.67 -19.63
CA LEU A 286 -11.72 19.14 -19.27
C LEU A 286 -11.72 17.62 -19.45
N ALA A 287 -11.70 16.87 -18.35
CA ALA A 287 -11.54 15.42 -18.38
C ALA A 287 -12.22 14.72 -17.20
N ALA A 288 -12.53 13.44 -17.42
CA ALA A 288 -12.85 12.48 -16.38
C ALA A 288 -11.59 11.70 -16.02
N ARG A 289 -11.31 11.58 -14.72
CA ARG A 289 -10.25 10.73 -14.17
C ARG A 289 -10.88 9.74 -13.20
N VAL A 290 -10.60 8.47 -13.40
CA VAL A 290 -11.23 7.38 -12.65
C VAL A 290 -10.16 6.54 -11.98
N LEU A 291 -10.35 6.29 -10.69
CA LEU A 291 -9.62 5.31 -9.90
C LEU A 291 -10.58 4.19 -9.51
N VAL A 292 -10.25 2.96 -9.90
CA VAL A 292 -10.94 1.75 -9.42
C VAL A 292 -10.01 1.06 -8.43
N LEU A 293 -10.53 0.70 -7.26
CA LEU A 293 -9.84 -0.13 -6.28
C LEU A 293 -10.71 -1.33 -5.91
N ARG A 294 -10.08 -2.50 -5.75
CA ARG A 294 -10.75 -3.75 -5.42
C ARG A 294 -9.95 -4.52 -4.37
N SER A 295 -10.66 -4.98 -3.35
CA SER A 295 -10.21 -5.90 -2.32
C SER A 295 -11.04 -7.19 -2.41
N ALA A 296 -10.76 -8.17 -1.56
CA ALA A 296 -11.44 -9.47 -1.62
C ALA A 296 -12.97 -9.39 -1.49
N ASP A 297 -13.48 -8.41 -0.73
CA ASP A 297 -14.88 -8.30 -0.34
C ASP A 297 -15.51 -6.94 -0.68
N SER A 298 -14.76 -6.02 -1.29
CA SER A 298 -15.25 -4.67 -1.62
C SER A 298 -14.55 -4.11 -2.86
N ALA A 299 -15.31 -3.36 -3.65
CA ALA A 299 -14.80 -2.60 -4.79
C ALA A 299 -15.38 -1.17 -4.76
N THR A 300 -14.57 -0.18 -5.14
CA THR A 300 -14.96 1.24 -5.15
C THR A 300 -14.45 1.92 -6.40
N ALA A 301 -15.19 2.91 -6.89
CA ALA A 301 -14.75 3.79 -7.97
C ALA A 301 -14.83 5.25 -7.53
N LEU A 302 -13.73 5.97 -7.71
CA LEU A 302 -13.67 7.41 -7.50
C LEU A 302 -13.52 8.10 -8.85
N VAL A 303 -14.39 9.06 -9.13
CA VAL A 303 -14.44 9.84 -10.36
C VAL A 303 -14.16 11.31 -10.02
N SER A 304 -13.12 11.87 -10.60
CA SER A 304 -12.80 13.30 -10.55
C SER A 304 -13.12 13.91 -11.91
N LEU A 305 -14.02 14.89 -11.93
CA LEU A 305 -14.46 15.59 -13.13
C LEU A 305 -13.98 17.05 -13.08
N THR A 306 -13.34 17.51 -14.15
CA THR A 306 -13.07 18.95 -14.32
C THR A 306 -14.35 19.68 -14.74
N LEU A 307 -15.31 19.83 -13.82
CA LEU A 307 -16.60 20.49 -14.01
C LEU A 307 -16.92 21.41 -12.82
N ILE A 308 -17.95 22.25 -12.99
CA ILE A 308 -18.45 23.13 -11.93
C ILE A 308 -19.06 22.31 -10.79
N ALA A 309 -20.07 21.51 -11.08
CA ALA A 309 -20.78 20.65 -10.14
C ALA A 309 -21.79 19.81 -10.94
N LEU A 310 -22.38 18.80 -10.30
CA LEU A 310 -23.50 18.03 -10.87
C LEU A 310 -24.59 17.96 -9.81
N VAL A 311 -25.83 18.25 -10.20
CA VAL A 311 -27.01 17.90 -9.40
C VAL A 311 -27.24 16.39 -9.48
N MET A 312 -27.97 15.81 -8.54
CA MET A 312 -28.24 14.37 -8.44
C MET A 312 -28.69 13.76 -9.78
N GLU A 313 -29.58 14.44 -10.50
CA GLU A 313 -30.13 14.00 -11.78
C GLU A 313 -29.07 13.88 -12.87
N ASP A 314 -28.04 14.74 -12.84
CA ASP A 314 -26.90 14.71 -13.77
C ASP A 314 -25.82 13.71 -13.32
N ALA A 315 -25.62 13.56 -12.00
CA ALA A 315 -24.61 12.68 -11.43
C ALA A 315 -24.97 11.19 -11.54
N LEU A 316 -26.25 10.83 -11.40
CA LEU A 316 -26.71 9.43 -11.45
C LEU A 316 -26.37 8.72 -12.77
N PRO A 317 -26.61 9.30 -13.97
CA PRO A 317 -26.18 8.72 -15.24
C PRO A 317 -24.66 8.51 -15.33
N VAL A 318 -23.86 9.45 -14.79
CA VAL A 318 -22.39 9.32 -14.76
C VAL A 318 -21.99 8.14 -13.86
N ARG A 319 -22.55 8.05 -12.65
CA ARG A 319 -22.32 6.94 -11.71
C ARG A 319 -22.67 5.60 -12.33
N ARG A 320 -23.83 5.52 -13.01
CA ARG A 320 -24.28 4.31 -13.69
C ARG A 320 -23.32 3.88 -14.79
N ALA A 321 -22.89 4.80 -15.63
CA ALA A 321 -21.96 4.49 -16.72
C ALA A 321 -20.59 4.01 -16.22
N VAL A 322 -20.14 4.50 -15.05
CA VAL A 322 -18.91 4.02 -14.39
C VAL A 322 -19.11 2.65 -13.75
N ALA A 323 -20.24 2.44 -13.05
CA ALA A 323 -20.60 1.15 -12.47
C ALA A 323 -20.65 0.05 -13.54
N ASP A 324 -21.38 0.31 -14.64
CA ASP A 324 -21.52 -0.61 -15.79
C ASP A 324 -20.17 -0.91 -16.47
N ALA A 325 -19.22 0.03 -16.42
CA ALA A 325 -17.89 -0.13 -17.01
C ALA A 325 -16.87 -0.89 -16.14
N THR A 326 -17.15 -1.08 -14.85
CA THR A 326 -16.15 -1.54 -13.85
C THR A 326 -16.61 -2.69 -12.97
N ASP A 327 -17.89 -3.07 -13.04
CA ASP A 327 -18.54 -4.00 -12.11
C ASP A 327 -18.39 -3.57 -10.64
N VAL A 328 -18.37 -2.26 -10.40
CA VAL A 328 -18.43 -1.66 -9.06
C VAL A 328 -19.89 -1.34 -8.76
N PRO A 329 -20.42 -1.71 -7.57
CA PRO A 329 -21.78 -1.34 -7.19
C PRO A 329 -21.96 0.19 -7.24
N ILE A 330 -23.10 0.67 -7.75
CA ILE A 330 -23.34 2.11 -7.98
C ILE A 330 -23.25 2.93 -6.68
N GLU A 331 -23.64 2.33 -5.56
CA GLU A 331 -23.52 2.88 -4.20
C GLU A 331 -22.06 3.09 -3.78
N ASN A 332 -21.10 2.40 -4.41
CA ASN A 332 -19.67 2.51 -4.16
C ASN A 332 -18.96 3.40 -5.20
N VAL A 333 -19.71 4.10 -6.05
CA VAL A 333 -19.20 5.08 -7.01
C VAL A 333 -19.37 6.49 -6.45
N LEU A 334 -18.25 7.16 -6.17
CA LEU A 334 -18.20 8.57 -5.77
C LEU A 334 -17.74 9.42 -6.95
N VAL A 335 -18.57 10.39 -7.34
CA VAL A 335 -18.28 11.38 -8.39
C VAL A 335 -18.09 12.73 -7.74
N ALA A 336 -16.96 13.39 -7.99
CA ALA A 336 -16.65 14.71 -7.46
C ALA A 336 -16.21 15.67 -8.57
N CYS A 337 -16.60 16.94 -8.43
CA CYS A 337 -16.20 18.00 -9.35
C CYS A 337 -15.07 18.86 -8.75
N THR A 338 -14.12 19.28 -9.59
CA THR A 338 -13.05 20.21 -9.15
C THR A 338 -13.55 21.63 -8.88
N HIS A 339 -14.79 21.94 -9.28
CA HIS A 339 -15.43 23.25 -9.22
C HIS A 339 -14.97 24.28 -10.24
N VAL A 340 -14.75 23.86 -11.49
CA VAL A 340 -14.29 24.73 -12.57
C VAL A 340 -15.37 25.76 -12.95
N HIS A 341 -15.11 27.07 -12.80
CA HIS A 341 -16.12 28.11 -13.12
C HIS A 341 -16.11 28.51 -14.60
N SER A 342 -15.07 28.09 -15.33
CA SER A 342 -14.83 28.50 -16.71
C SER A 342 -15.05 27.37 -17.73
N GLY A 343 -15.79 26.32 -17.35
CA GLY A 343 -16.16 25.17 -18.18
C GLY A 343 -17.57 25.26 -18.82
N PRO A 344 -18.00 24.18 -19.52
CA PRO A 344 -19.28 24.14 -20.22
C PRO A 344 -20.49 24.12 -19.26
N PRO A 345 -21.66 24.65 -19.70
CA PRO A 345 -22.88 24.61 -18.92
C PRO A 345 -23.48 23.19 -18.87
N LEU A 346 -24.15 22.85 -17.77
CA LEU A 346 -24.76 21.54 -17.52
C LEU A 346 -26.28 21.66 -17.31
N PRO A 347 -27.06 20.58 -17.57
CA PRO A 347 -28.53 20.63 -17.51
C PRO A 347 -29.09 21.10 -16.16
N GLY A 348 -28.48 20.68 -15.04
CA GLY A 348 -28.84 21.12 -13.69
C GLY A 348 -28.77 22.63 -13.46
N PHE A 349 -28.09 23.39 -14.32
CA PHE A 349 -27.97 24.85 -14.26
C PHE A 349 -28.69 25.57 -15.40
N GLY A 350 -29.50 24.85 -16.19
CA GLY A 350 -30.26 25.39 -17.30
C GLY A 350 -30.43 24.36 -18.42
N ALA A 351 -31.54 23.62 -18.39
CA ALA A 351 -31.78 22.54 -19.34
C ALA A 351 -32.03 23.06 -20.77
N THR A 352 -31.16 22.67 -21.70
CA THR A 352 -31.28 22.91 -23.14
C THR A 352 -30.76 21.70 -23.92
N ALA A 353 -31.00 21.65 -25.23
CA ALA A 353 -30.40 20.63 -26.08
C ALA A 353 -28.85 20.69 -26.12
N GLU A 354 -28.27 21.87 -25.84
CA GLU A 354 -26.82 22.04 -25.77
C GLU A 354 -26.25 21.43 -24.48
N THR A 355 -26.84 21.75 -23.33
CA THR A 355 -26.40 21.22 -22.04
C THR A 355 -26.61 19.70 -21.94
N ALA A 356 -27.64 19.15 -22.57
CA ALA A 356 -27.83 17.70 -22.67
C ALA A 356 -26.66 17.02 -23.41
N ARG A 357 -26.21 17.60 -24.54
CA ARG A 357 -25.02 17.09 -25.27
C ARG A 357 -23.74 17.20 -24.46
N VAL A 358 -23.59 18.25 -23.65
CA VAL A 358 -22.47 18.39 -22.71
C VAL A 358 -22.47 17.20 -21.75
N LEU A 359 -23.62 16.91 -21.12
CA LEU A 359 -23.74 15.80 -20.19
C LEU A 359 -23.46 14.44 -20.87
N ASP A 360 -23.96 14.22 -22.09
CA ASP A 360 -23.64 13.00 -22.86
C ASP A 360 -22.12 12.82 -23.06
N GLY A 361 -21.42 13.91 -23.39
CA GLY A 361 -19.96 13.92 -23.53
C GLY A 361 -19.22 13.58 -22.22
N VAL A 362 -19.73 14.08 -21.09
CA VAL A 362 -19.21 13.77 -19.75
C VAL A 362 -19.44 12.29 -19.40
N ILE A 363 -20.65 11.77 -19.59
CA ILE A 363 -21.00 10.37 -19.34
C ILE A 363 -20.10 9.45 -20.18
N ALA A 364 -19.95 9.75 -21.48
CA ALA A 364 -19.12 8.96 -22.38
C ALA A 364 -17.64 8.97 -21.97
N ALA A 365 -17.11 10.12 -21.54
CA ALA A 365 -15.74 10.23 -21.05
C ALA A 365 -15.54 9.46 -19.73
N ALA A 366 -16.44 9.60 -18.76
CA ALA A 366 -16.38 8.87 -17.50
C ALA A 366 -16.39 7.35 -17.74
N ALA A 367 -17.25 6.87 -18.64
CA ALA A 367 -17.30 5.45 -19.02
C ALA A 367 -16.01 4.97 -19.70
N ARG A 368 -15.39 5.79 -20.56
CA ARG A 368 -14.09 5.45 -21.21
C ARG A 368 -12.96 5.39 -20.18
N ALA A 369 -12.84 6.40 -19.31
CA ALA A 369 -11.85 6.42 -18.25
C ALA A 369 -12.03 5.24 -17.28
N ALA A 370 -13.28 4.90 -16.95
CA ALA A 370 -13.60 3.75 -16.13
C ALA A 370 -13.22 2.41 -16.78
N ARG A 371 -13.49 2.22 -18.09
CA ARG A 371 -13.02 1.04 -18.84
C ARG A 371 -11.49 0.96 -18.89
N GLU A 372 -10.81 2.08 -19.08
CA GLU A 372 -9.34 2.13 -19.05
C GLU A 372 -8.81 1.74 -17.66
N ALA A 373 -9.39 2.28 -16.59
CA ALA A 373 -9.05 1.90 -15.23
C ALA A 373 -9.28 0.39 -14.97
N GLN A 374 -10.42 -0.14 -15.42
CA GLN A 374 -10.77 -1.56 -15.27
C GLN A 374 -9.78 -2.49 -15.99
N THR A 375 -9.43 -2.16 -17.24
CA THR A 375 -8.48 -2.96 -18.04
C THR A 375 -7.05 -2.91 -17.50
N ARG A 376 -6.73 -1.90 -16.69
CA ARG A 376 -5.43 -1.71 -16.02
C ARG A 376 -5.41 -2.15 -14.56
N LEU A 377 -6.43 -2.89 -14.09
CA LEU A 377 -6.41 -3.45 -12.74
C LEU A 377 -5.17 -4.32 -12.55
N ALA A 378 -4.31 -3.89 -11.62
CA ALA A 378 -3.09 -4.59 -11.23
C ALA A 378 -2.96 -4.56 -9.70
N PRO A 379 -2.13 -5.41 -9.08
CA PRO A 379 -1.82 -5.27 -7.66
C PRO A 379 -1.21 -3.89 -7.39
N VAL A 380 -1.71 -3.18 -6.37
CA VAL A 380 -1.23 -1.83 -6.03
C VAL A 380 -0.87 -1.68 -4.56
N ARG A 381 -0.01 -0.70 -4.28
CA ARG A 381 0.30 -0.21 -2.93
C ARG A 381 -0.20 1.23 -2.78
N LEU A 382 -0.65 1.57 -1.58
CA LEU A 382 -1.16 2.90 -1.25
C LEU A 382 -0.31 3.57 -0.16
N ALA A 383 -0.15 4.89 -0.25
CA ALA A 383 0.35 5.70 0.86
C ALA A 383 -0.38 7.04 0.90
N ALA A 384 -0.89 7.39 2.06
CA ALA A 384 -1.49 8.70 2.29
C ALA A 384 -0.52 9.61 3.05
N ALA A 385 -0.41 10.87 2.63
CA ALA A 385 0.42 11.86 3.30
C ALA A 385 -0.26 13.22 3.28
N ARG A 386 0.02 14.04 4.30
CA ARG A 386 -0.59 15.36 4.47
C ARG A 386 0.44 16.40 4.88
N ARG A 387 0.26 17.62 4.39
CA ARG A 387 0.97 18.82 4.86
C ARG A 387 0.03 20.02 4.87
N ARG A 388 0.46 21.11 5.51
CA ARG A 388 -0.13 22.42 5.26
C ARG A 388 0.51 23.10 4.04
N VAL A 389 -0.32 23.81 3.28
CA VAL A 389 0.06 24.70 2.18
C VAL A 389 -0.68 26.03 2.37
N ASP A 390 0.05 27.03 2.85
CA ASP A 390 -0.50 28.35 3.15
C ASP A 390 -0.27 29.34 1.99
N GLY A 391 -0.98 30.45 1.97
CA GLY A 391 -0.77 31.55 1.02
C GLY A 391 -1.38 31.36 -0.37
N ILE A 392 -2.14 30.28 -0.59
CA ILE A 392 -2.87 30.01 -1.84
C ILE A 392 -4.40 29.97 -1.66
N SER A 393 -4.88 30.22 -0.45
CA SER A 393 -6.30 30.34 -0.10
C SER A 393 -6.50 31.39 1.00
N ARG A 394 -7.70 31.97 1.08
CA ARG A 394 -8.12 32.95 2.11
C ARG A 394 -9.59 32.78 2.46
N ILE A 395 -9.98 33.21 3.67
CA ILE A 395 -11.39 33.34 4.02
C ILE A 395 -11.98 34.49 3.22
N ARG A 396 -13.10 34.24 2.52
CA ARG A 396 -13.77 35.27 1.72
C ARG A 396 -14.88 35.99 2.48
N ARG A 397 -15.14 35.59 3.72
CA ARG A 397 -16.15 36.14 4.62
C ARG A 397 -15.52 37.11 5.62
N VAL A 398 -16.12 38.28 5.73
CA VAL A 398 -15.63 39.39 6.55
C VAL A 398 -16.71 39.87 7.52
N ARG A 399 -16.38 39.86 8.80
CA ARG A 399 -17.20 40.43 9.88
C ARG A 399 -16.95 41.93 9.96
N MET A 400 -18.04 42.68 10.08
CA MET A 400 -18.04 44.13 10.20
C MET A 400 -18.43 44.55 11.63
N SER A 401 -18.21 45.82 11.97
CA SER A 401 -18.46 46.39 13.31
C SER A 401 -19.93 46.38 13.75
N ASP A 402 -20.87 46.17 12.82
CA ASP A 402 -22.30 45.96 13.11
C ASP A 402 -22.65 44.50 13.47
N GLY A 403 -21.65 43.62 13.51
CA GLY A 403 -21.80 42.20 13.81
C GLY A 403 -22.23 41.33 12.62
N ARG A 404 -22.47 41.92 11.44
CA ARG A 404 -22.85 41.19 10.22
C ARG A 404 -21.63 40.75 9.43
N THR A 405 -21.83 39.71 8.61
CA THR A 405 -20.82 39.18 7.70
C THR A 405 -21.16 39.50 6.25
N TYR A 406 -20.13 39.86 5.48
CA TYR A 406 -20.18 40.16 4.06
C TYR A 406 -19.17 39.29 3.30
N THR A 407 -19.50 38.92 2.07
CA THR A 407 -18.63 38.08 1.22
C THR A 407 -17.87 38.95 0.22
N ILE A 408 -16.56 38.80 0.18
CA ILE A 408 -15.66 39.46 -0.77
C ILE A 408 -15.42 38.53 -1.95
N ARG A 409 -16.04 38.82 -3.10
CA ARG A 409 -15.93 38.02 -4.33
C ARG A 409 -15.25 38.85 -5.42
N ARG A 410 -14.14 38.39 -6.01
CA ARG A 410 -13.46 39.08 -7.13
C ARG A 410 -13.16 40.58 -6.89
N ALA A 411 -12.61 40.92 -5.72
CA ALA A 411 -12.32 42.29 -5.29
C ALA A 411 -13.53 43.26 -5.20
N VAL A 412 -14.77 42.78 -5.37
CA VAL A 412 -16.00 43.56 -5.16
C VAL A 412 -16.87 42.83 -4.14
N PRO A 413 -17.19 43.43 -2.99
CA PRO A 413 -18.06 42.78 -2.03
C PRO A 413 -19.44 42.60 -2.66
N SER A 414 -19.93 41.37 -2.73
CA SER A 414 -21.22 41.07 -3.36
C SER A 414 -22.41 41.70 -2.61
N THR A 415 -22.16 42.37 -1.49
CA THR A 415 -23.17 43.02 -0.65
C THR A 415 -22.78 44.41 -0.12
N TRP A 416 -21.84 45.14 -0.75
CA TRP A 416 -21.57 46.57 -0.42
C TRP A 416 -22.66 47.54 -0.91
N ARG A 417 -23.93 47.26 -0.58
CA ARG A 417 -25.08 48.14 -0.79
C ARG A 417 -25.51 48.86 0.50
N ALA A 418 -24.62 49.01 1.48
CA ALA A 418 -24.90 49.74 2.71
C ALA A 418 -24.61 51.25 2.52
N PRO A 419 -25.55 52.17 2.86
CA PRO A 419 -25.35 53.62 2.73
C PRO A 419 -24.19 54.15 3.60
N GLN A 420 -23.96 53.53 4.75
CA GLN A 420 -22.80 53.72 5.61
C GLN A 420 -22.07 52.39 5.70
N LYS A 421 -20.75 52.40 5.52
CA LYS A 421 -19.91 51.20 5.54
C LYS A 421 -19.46 50.98 6.99
N PRO A 422 -19.94 49.94 7.68
CA PRO A 422 -19.40 49.63 9.00
C PRO A 422 -17.91 49.28 8.86
N GLU A 423 -17.13 49.57 9.90
CA GLU A 423 -15.69 49.27 9.90
C GLU A 423 -15.42 47.76 9.87
N TYR A 424 -14.29 47.37 9.27
CA TYR A 424 -13.80 45.99 9.27
C TYR A 424 -13.49 45.52 10.70
N ALA A 425 -14.07 44.39 11.11
CA ALA A 425 -13.86 43.82 12.45
C ALA A 425 -13.04 42.51 12.45
N GLY A 426 -12.90 41.85 11.29
CA GLY A 426 -12.09 40.64 11.16
C GLY A 426 -12.64 39.66 10.13
N GLU A 427 -11.94 38.54 9.94
CA GLU A 427 -12.45 37.42 9.15
C GLU A 427 -13.55 36.66 9.90
N ASP A 428 -14.47 36.06 9.14
CA ASP A 428 -15.55 35.20 9.65
C ASP A 428 -15.42 33.78 9.08
N GLY A 429 -14.46 33.02 9.62
CA GLY A 429 -14.22 31.63 9.24
C GLY A 429 -12.85 31.15 9.68
N THR A 430 -12.54 29.90 9.35
CA THR A 430 -11.23 29.28 9.61
C THR A 430 -10.75 28.54 8.38
N LEU A 431 -9.47 28.66 8.01
CA LEU A 431 -8.93 28.00 6.82
C LEU A 431 -8.65 26.51 7.05
N ASP A 432 -8.75 25.74 5.98
CA ASP A 432 -8.26 24.38 5.86
C ASP A 432 -7.16 24.35 4.80
N SER A 433 -5.93 24.61 5.26
CA SER A 433 -4.73 24.62 4.42
C SER A 433 -4.15 23.21 4.21
N ASP A 434 -4.84 22.14 4.61
CA ASP A 434 -4.31 20.78 4.48
C ASP A 434 -4.34 20.34 3.01
N LEU A 435 -3.17 20.09 2.44
CA LEU A 435 -3.00 19.29 1.24
C LEU A 435 -2.79 17.83 1.63
N THR A 436 -3.68 16.96 1.17
CA THR A 436 -3.56 15.51 1.35
C THR A 436 -3.35 14.83 0.00
N VAL A 437 -2.47 13.85 -0.07
CA VAL A 437 -2.26 13.02 -1.28
C VAL A 437 -2.43 11.54 -0.95
N LEU A 438 -2.92 10.77 -1.92
CA LEU A 438 -2.76 9.32 -1.97
C LEU A 438 -1.81 8.99 -3.12
N ARG A 439 -0.66 8.40 -2.81
CA ARG A 439 0.24 7.78 -3.79
C ARG A 439 -0.25 6.40 -4.13
N ILE A 440 -0.25 6.06 -5.42
CA ILE A 440 -0.67 4.76 -5.95
C ILE A 440 0.44 4.24 -6.86
N GLU A 441 0.99 3.08 -6.51
CA GLU A 441 2.08 2.45 -7.25
C GLU A 441 1.88 0.96 -7.41
N ASP A 442 2.57 0.37 -8.37
CA ASP A 442 2.63 -1.08 -8.53
C ASP A 442 3.54 -1.74 -7.48
N ARG A 443 3.69 -3.06 -7.57
CA ARG A 443 4.55 -3.84 -6.65
C ARG A 443 6.03 -3.47 -6.75
N ASP A 444 6.48 -3.01 -7.90
CA ASP A 444 7.87 -2.63 -8.18
C ASP A 444 8.16 -1.17 -7.82
N ARG A 445 7.19 -0.49 -7.18
CA ARG A 445 7.20 0.92 -6.79
C ARG A 445 7.23 1.89 -7.97
N ASN A 446 6.77 1.46 -9.15
CA ASN A 446 6.55 2.37 -10.27
C ASN A 446 5.28 3.18 -10.01
N PRO A 447 5.32 4.52 -10.15
CA PRO A 447 4.16 5.36 -9.92
C PRO A 447 3.09 5.12 -10.99
N LEU A 448 1.90 4.70 -10.59
CA LEU A 448 0.75 4.50 -11.49
C LEU A 448 -0.13 5.75 -11.55
N GLY A 449 -0.21 6.49 -10.43
CA GLY A 449 -1.04 7.67 -10.32
C GLY A 449 -1.10 8.20 -8.90
N CYS A 450 -1.94 9.21 -8.72
CA CYS A 450 -2.26 9.72 -7.40
C CYS A 450 -3.64 10.35 -7.36
N LEU A 451 -4.10 10.65 -6.15
CA LEU A 451 -5.12 11.67 -5.93
C LEU A 451 -4.59 12.72 -4.97
N PHE A 452 -5.08 13.95 -5.06
CA PHE A 452 -4.88 14.96 -4.03
C PHE A 452 -6.20 15.65 -3.67
N HIS A 453 -6.25 16.15 -2.44
CA HIS A 453 -7.36 16.88 -1.86
C HIS A 453 -6.86 18.22 -1.33
N PHE A 454 -7.53 19.31 -1.72
CA PHE A 454 -7.26 20.67 -1.23
C PHE A 454 -8.55 21.49 -1.23
N ALA A 455 -8.79 22.28 -0.17
CA ALA A 455 -10.00 23.07 -0.01
C ALA A 455 -9.79 24.52 -0.48
N CYS A 456 -10.30 24.85 -1.67
CA CYS A 456 -10.34 26.23 -2.16
C CYS A 456 -11.31 26.37 -3.32
N HIS A 457 -12.09 27.44 -3.32
CA HIS A 457 -12.87 27.81 -4.48
C HIS A 457 -11.88 28.22 -5.61
N PRO A 458 -11.93 27.60 -6.80
CA PRO A 458 -10.83 27.67 -7.76
C PRO A 458 -11.02 28.82 -8.76
N LEU A 459 -10.76 30.05 -8.33
CA LEU A 459 -10.84 31.24 -9.17
C LEU A 459 -9.48 31.96 -9.20
N PRO A 460 -8.53 31.66 -10.11
CA PRO A 460 -8.67 30.86 -11.33
C PRO A 460 -8.62 29.34 -11.08
N ASP A 461 -8.86 28.52 -12.12
CA ASP A 461 -9.01 27.05 -12.04
C ASP A 461 -7.71 26.25 -11.70
N PHE A 462 -6.99 26.63 -10.64
CA PHE A 462 -5.66 26.10 -10.30
C PHE A 462 -5.65 24.64 -9.81
N ILE A 463 -6.77 24.15 -9.24
CA ILE A 463 -6.89 22.78 -8.76
C ILE A 463 -6.83 21.78 -9.93
N GLY A 464 -7.68 21.96 -10.95
CA GLY A 464 -7.65 21.12 -12.14
C GLY A 464 -6.33 21.25 -12.92
N LYS A 465 -5.76 22.46 -12.96
CA LYS A 465 -4.48 22.73 -13.62
C LYS A 465 -3.32 22.00 -12.94
N ALA A 466 -3.28 21.99 -11.61
CA ALA A 466 -2.26 21.28 -10.84
C ALA A 466 -2.27 19.77 -11.14
N ALA A 467 -3.44 19.14 -11.29
CA ALA A 467 -3.52 17.74 -11.71
C ALA A 467 -2.86 17.50 -13.07
N THR A 468 -3.19 18.30 -14.09
CA THR A 468 -2.57 18.19 -15.42
C THR A 468 -1.05 18.42 -15.38
N THR A 469 -0.56 19.28 -14.49
CA THR A 469 0.88 19.53 -14.32
C THR A 469 1.60 18.38 -13.63
N VAL A 470 1.00 17.79 -12.60
CA VAL A 470 1.53 16.57 -11.95
C VAL A 470 1.57 15.40 -12.94
N GLU A 471 0.54 15.23 -13.78
CA GLU A 471 0.53 14.22 -14.86
C GLU A 471 1.66 14.44 -15.85
N ARG A 472 1.87 15.69 -16.30
CA ARG A 472 2.95 16.03 -17.23
C ARG A 472 4.34 15.75 -16.65
N ALA A 473 4.53 15.97 -15.36
CA ALA A 473 5.79 15.71 -14.68
C ALA A 473 6.14 14.22 -14.58
N HIS A 474 5.14 13.33 -14.51
CA HIS A 474 5.33 11.89 -14.41
C HIS A 474 5.25 11.16 -15.76
N GLY A 475 4.58 11.75 -16.76
CA GLY A 475 4.40 11.18 -18.09
C GLY A 475 3.26 10.13 -18.16
N THR A 476 2.92 9.72 -19.39
CA THR A 476 1.89 8.70 -19.63
C THR A 476 2.40 7.32 -19.22
N PRO A 477 1.61 6.47 -18.51
CA PRO A 477 0.17 6.55 -18.28
C PRO A 477 -0.27 7.10 -16.90
N PHE A 478 0.53 7.94 -16.24
CA PHE A 478 0.20 8.46 -14.91
C PHE A 478 -1.10 9.31 -14.91
N VAL A 479 -1.97 9.09 -13.94
CA VAL A 479 -3.25 9.82 -13.77
C VAL A 479 -3.29 10.49 -12.39
N CYS A 480 -3.71 11.75 -12.34
CA CYS A 480 -3.78 12.56 -11.11
C CYS A 480 -5.22 13.04 -10.83
N LEU A 481 -5.92 12.43 -9.88
CA LEU A 481 -7.26 12.86 -9.48
C LEU A 481 -7.19 14.09 -8.58
N ALA A 482 -7.84 15.18 -8.96
CA ALA A 482 -7.99 16.35 -8.11
C ALA A 482 -9.36 16.34 -7.42
N LEU A 483 -9.36 16.47 -6.09
CA LEU A 483 -10.58 16.57 -5.30
C LEU A 483 -10.61 17.92 -4.58
N ASN A 484 -11.76 18.57 -4.62
CA ASN A 484 -11.97 19.81 -3.88
C ASN A 484 -12.56 19.52 -2.50
N GLY A 485 -12.21 20.37 -1.54
CA GLY A 485 -12.63 20.22 -0.15
C GLY A 485 -13.82 21.08 0.24
N ALA A 486 -13.83 21.47 1.52
CA ALA A 486 -14.81 22.40 2.06
C ALA A 486 -14.49 23.83 1.63
N GLN A 487 -14.96 24.19 0.44
CA GLN A 487 -14.59 25.39 -0.30
C GLN A 487 -15.61 26.53 -0.21
N GLY A 488 -16.72 26.34 0.51
CA GLY A 488 -17.89 27.22 0.41
C GLY A 488 -17.63 28.66 0.88
N ASP A 489 -16.66 28.87 1.77
CA ASP A 489 -16.32 30.17 2.37
C ASP A 489 -14.84 30.56 2.18
N VAL A 490 -14.17 29.90 1.22
CA VAL A 490 -12.76 30.12 0.90
C VAL A 490 -12.63 30.59 -0.54
N ASP A 491 -11.62 31.40 -0.82
CA ASP A 491 -11.30 31.83 -2.19
C ASP A 491 -9.79 31.88 -2.37
N THR A 492 -9.33 32.04 -3.60
CA THR A 492 -7.93 32.35 -3.87
C THR A 492 -7.58 33.73 -3.26
N PRO A 493 -6.29 33.97 -2.95
CA PRO A 493 -5.85 35.27 -2.46
C PRO A 493 -6.04 36.33 -3.55
N PHE A 494 -6.99 37.23 -3.34
CA PHE A 494 -7.09 38.48 -4.11
C PHE A 494 -6.40 39.57 -3.30
N GLU A 495 -5.30 40.11 -3.82
CA GLU A 495 -4.72 41.33 -3.27
C GLU A 495 -5.70 42.49 -3.54
N VAL A 496 -6.16 43.18 -2.49
CA VAL A 496 -6.83 44.47 -2.62
C VAL A 496 -6.00 45.51 -1.85
N PRO A 497 -5.74 46.69 -2.44
CA PRO A 497 -6.25 47.16 -3.73
C PRO A 497 -5.32 46.77 -4.90
N MET A 498 -5.92 46.15 -5.92
CA MET A 498 -5.78 46.38 -7.38
C MET A 498 -4.45 46.91 -7.95
N ASP A 499 -3.29 46.41 -7.50
CA ASP A 499 -1.99 46.94 -7.94
C ASP A 499 -1.02 45.88 -8.53
N GLY A 500 -1.45 44.73 -9.06
CA GLY A 500 -0.46 43.96 -9.85
C GLY A 500 -0.76 42.65 -10.55
N ARG A 501 -1.77 41.85 -10.19
CA ARG A 501 -1.99 40.55 -10.85
C ARG A 501 -3.45 40.29 -11.20
N CYS A 502 -3.74 40.12 -12.49
CA CYS A 502 -5.04 39.63 -12.96
C CYS A 502 -5.16 38.12 -12.73
N PHE A 503 -6.37 37.54 -12.91
CA PHE A 503 -6.61 36.09 -12.82
C PHE A 503 -5.56 35.26 -13.57
N ALA A 504 -5.18 35.70 -14.77
CA ALA A 504 -4.19 35.01 -15.60
C ALA A 504 -2.79 35.01 -14.98
N ASP A 505 -2.43 36.05 -14.22
CA ASP A 505 -1.11 36.17 -13.57
C ASP A 505 -1.02 35.34 -12.28
N GLN A 506 -2.16 35.02 -11.66
CA GLN A 506 -2.21 34.21 -10.44
C GLN A 506 -2.12 32.71 -10.74
N LEU A 507 -2.73 32.26 -11.84
CA LEU A 507 -2.85 30.83 -12.14
C LEU A 507 -1.51 30.09 -12.13
N PRO A 508 -0.42 30.56 -12.80
CA PRO A 508 0.87 29.87 -12.78
C PRO A 508 1.48 29.77 -11.38
N VAL A 509 1.24 30.77 -10.52
CA VAL A 509 1.76 30.80 -9.15
C VAL A 509 1.02 29.81 -8.27
N LEU A 510 -0.32 29.87 -8.26
CA LEU A 510 -1.16 28.98 -7.45
C LEU A 510 -1.00 27.52 -7.89
N GLU A 511 -1.00 27.27 -9.20
CA GLU A 511 -0.74 25.97 -9.80
C GLU A 511 0.65 25.45 -9.42
N GLY A 512 1.69 26.30 -9.53
CA GLY A 512 3.07 25.93 -9.23
C GLY A 512 3.25 25.52 -7.76
N ILE A 513 2.67 26.29 -6.83
CA ILE A 513 2.73 25.99 -5.39
C ILE A 513 1.99 24.68 -5.08
N LEU A 514 0.75 24.53 -5.59
CA LEU A 514 -0.06 23.34 -5.31
C LEU A 514 0.57 22.07 -5.90
N SER A 515 0.98 22.11 -7.17
CA SER A 515 1.60 20.96 -7.85
C SER A 515 2.94 20.57 -7.22
N ALA A 516 3.78 21.55 -6.82
CA ALA A 516 5.00 21.28 -6.08
C ALA A 516 4.72 20.62 -4.72
N GLY A 517 3.70 21.09 -4.01
CA GLY A 517 3.24 20.48 -2.76
C GLY A 517 2.81 19.03 -2.94
N VAL A 518 2.09 18.73 -4.03
CA VAL A 518 1.68 17.35 -4.38
C VAL A 518 2.90 16.49 -4.64
N MET A 519 3.81 16.93 -5.52
CA MET A 519 5.02 16.17 -5.87
C MET A 519 5.93 15.92 -4.66
N GLU A 520 6.09 16.90 -3.75
CA GLU A 520 6.84 16.70 -2.51
C GLU A 520 6.20 15.60 -1.64
N LEU A 521 4.88 15.63 -1.45
CA LEU A 521 4.20 14.63 -0.65
C LEU A 521 4.27 13.24 -1.29
N LEU A 522 4.14 13.13 -2.62
CA LEU A 522 4.31 11.86 -3.33
C LEU A 522 5.71 11.27 -3.10
N ALA A 523 6.75 12.10 -3.09
CA ALA A 523 8.11 11.66 -2.81
C ALA A 523 8.32 11.19 -1.36
N ARG A 524 7.55 11.71 -0.41
CA ARG A 524 7.65 11.39 1.03
C ARG A 524 6.71 10.28 1.50
N ALA A 525 5.63 10.02 0.77
CA ALA A 525 4.62 9.04 1.17
C ALA A 525 5.18 7.61 1.03
N GLU A 526 5.36 6.93 2.17
CA GLU A 526 5.84 5.55 2.21
C GLU A 526 4.69 4.56 2.04
N THR A 527 4.74 3.80 0.97
CA THR A 527 3.72 2.81 0.60
C THR A 527 3.89 1.51 1.38
N ARG A 528 2.76 0.84 1.60
CA ARG A 528 2.69 -0.44 2.30
C ARG A 528 2.00 -1.46 1.42
N ASP A 529 2.38 -2.73 1.60
CA ASP A 529 1.64 -3.84 1.00
C ASP A 529 0.29 -4.00 1.70
N GLY A 530 -0.74 -4.23 0.90
CA GLY A 530 -2.12 -4.35 1.39
C GLY A 530 -2.76 -3.00 1.72
N GLY A 531 -4.06 -3.06 1.98
CA GLY A 531 -4.88 -1.89 2.28
C GLY A 531 -6.35 -2.27 2.28
N THR A 532 -7.12 -1.65 3.17
CA THR A 532 -8.56 -1.89 3.25
C THR A 532 -9.28 -0.96 2.29
N VAL A 533 -10.17 -1.53 1.48
CA VAL A 533 -11.13 -0.77 0.68
C VAL A 533 -12.53 -1.03 1.20
N ARG A 534 -13.27 0.04 1.49
CA ARG A 534 -14.67 0.00 1.93
C ARG A 534 -15.42 1.18 1.36
N ALA A 535 -16.72 1.02 1.21
CA ALA A 535 -17.63 2.12 0.92
C ALA A 535 -18.83 2.03 1.85
N ALA A 536 -19.42 3.19 2.13
CA ALA A 536 -20.68 3.34 2.83
C ALA A 536 -21.42 4.53 2.24
N ALA A 537 -22.71 4.38 2.00
CA ALA A 537 -23.56 5.46 1.52
C ALA A 537 -24.81 5.55 2.40
N GLN A 538 -25.25 6.77 2.70
CA GLN A 538 -26.48 7.02 3.43
C GLN A 538 -27.24 8.18 2.80
N SER A 539 -28.54 8.01 2.62
CA SER A 539 -29.43 9.09 2.21
C SER A 539 -29.52 10.16 3.30
N ALA A 540 -29.58 11.43 2.89
CA ALA A 540 -29.77 12.58 3.75
C ALA A 540 -30.94 13.42 3.23
N ARG A 541 -31.70 14.02 4.14
CA ARG A 541 -32.79 14.95 3.83
C ARG A 541 -32.45 16.29 4.45
N LEU A 542 -31.89 17.18 3.64
CA LEU A 542 -31.42 18.48 4.11
C LEU A 542 -32.58 19.49 4.05
N PRO A 543 -32.96 20.13 5.16
CA PRO A 543 -34.05 21.11 5.16
C PRO A 543 -33.70 22.32 4.27
N VAL A 544 -34.68 22.77 3.50
CA VAL A 544 -34.58 23.93 2.61
C VAL A 544 -34.90 25.21 3.36
N ASN A 545 -34.26 26.32 2.99
CA ASN A 545 -34.52 27.63 3.55
C ASN A 545 -36.00 28.02 3.36
N PRO A 546 -36.74 28.43 4.41
CA PRO A 546 -38.16 28.79 4.29
C PRO A 546 -38.44 29.85 3.22
N TRP A 547 -37.53 30.82 3.04
CA TRP A 547 -37.67 31.83 1.99
C TRP A 547 -37.69 31.19 0.60
N VAL A 548 -36.83 30.20 0.36
CA VAL A 548 -36.78 29.43 -0.90
C VAL A 548 -38.08 28.66 -1.09
N CYS A 549 -38.58 28.01 -0.05
CA CYS A 549 -39.87 27.32 -0.08
C CYS A 549 -41.02 28.26 -0.44
N GLU A 550 -40.99 29.52 0.00
CA GLU A 550 -42.03 30.50 -0.29
C GLU A 550 -41.91 31.11 -1.69
N HIS A 551 -40.69 31.38 -2.16
CA HIS A 551 -40.44 32.25 -3.32
C HIS A 551 -39.92 31.53 -4.57
N ARG A 552 -39.53 30.25 -4.48
CA ARG A 552 -38.90 29.49 -5.57
C ARG A 552 -39.71 28.24 -5.98
N LYS A 553 -41.01 28.21 -5.68
CA LYS A 553 -41.91 27.08 -6.02
C LYS A 553 -42.12 26.85 -7.53
N ASP A 554 -41.89 27.88 -8.33
CA ASP A 554 -42.01 27.86 -9.79
C ASP A 554 -40.64 28.10 -10.47
N ASP A 555 -39.54 27.74 -9.80
CA ASP A 555 -38.19 27.96 -10.32
C ASP A 555 -37.97 27.24 -11.66
N ALA A 556 -37.13 27.82 -12.52
CA ALA A 556 -36.78 27.21 -13.80
C ALA A 556 -35.93 25.94 -13.63
N LEU A 557 -35.09 25.89 -12.60
CA LEU A 557 -34.28 24.73 -12.25
C LEU A 557 -35.14 23.68 -11.57
N GLU A 558 -35.23 22.49 -12.16
CA GLU A 558 -36.14 21.44 -11.70
C GLU A 558 -35.84 20.93 -10.29
N TRP A 559 -34.58 20.65 -9.99
CA TRP A 559 -34.14 20.19 -8.66
C TRP A 559 -34.46 21.22 -7.56
N LEU A 560 -34.28 22.52 -7.86
CA LEU A 560 -34.60 23.60 -6.92
C LEU A 560 -36.10 23.80 -6.76
N ARG A 561 -36.85 23.76 -7.86
CA ARG A 561 -38.31 23.80 -7.84
C ARG A 561 -38.86 22.64 -7.01
N HIS A 562 -38.32 21.44 -7.18
CA HIS A 562 -38.70 20.27 -6.38
C HIS A 562 -38.43 20.50 -4.90
N ALA A 563 -37.20 20.88 -4.53
CA ALA A 563 -36.80 21.13 -3.15
C ALA A 563 -37.63 22.26 -2.49
N ALA A 564 -37.93 23.34 -3.20
CA ALA A 564 -38.78 24.41 -2.72
C ALA A 564 -40.21 23.93 -2.39
N ASN A 565 -40.75 23.02 -3.20
CA ASN A 565 -42.10 22.46 -3.00
C ASN A 565 -42.15 21.38 -1.91
N THR A 566 -41.10 20.59 -1.72
CA THR A 566 -41.05 19.53 -0.71
C THR A 566 -40.49 19.99 0.64
N GLY A 567 -39.77 21.11 0.65
CA GLY A 567 -39.08 21.65 1.82
C GLY A 567 -37.78 20.92 2.19
N VAL A 568 -37.32 20.00 1.34
CA VAL A 568 -36.10 19.19 1.58
C VAL A 568 -35.32 18.97 0.29
N PHE A 569 -33.99 18.99 0.38
CA PHE A 569 -33.11 18.36 -0.61
C PHE A 569 -32.94 16.89 -0.22
N GLU A 570 -33.38 15.98 -1.09
CA GLU A 570 -33.14 14.54 -0.95
C GLU A 570 -31.82 14.19 -1.63
N THR A 571 -30.82 13.82 -0.84
CA THR A 571 -29.44 13.66 -1.30
C THR A 571 -28.78 12.46 -0.61
N GLU A 572 -27.47 12.28 -0.77
CA GLU A 572 -26.70 11.25 -0.10
C GLU A 572 -25.33 11.75 0.37
N VAL A 573 -24.78 11.04 1.36
CA VAL A 573 -23.38 11.15 1.77
C VAL A 573 -22.73 9.80 1.56
N THR A 574 -21.65 9.79 0.78
CA THR A 574 -20.92 8.57 0.41
C THR A 574 -19.50 8.66 0.92
N ALA A 575 -19.06 7.69 1.72
CA ALA A 575 -17.72 7.61 2.25
C ALA A 575 -16.95 6.43 1.66
N LEU A 576 -15.66 6.64 1.36
CA LEU A 576 -14.76 5.63 0.83
C LEU A 576 -13.52 5.51 1.75
N ARG A 577 -13.12 4.29 2.09
CA ARG A 577 -11.83 4.01 2.74
C ARG A 577 -10.85 3.49 1.70
N LEU A 578 -9.68 4.13 1.61
CA LEU A 578 -8.59 3.80 0.70
C LEU A 578 -7.30 3.63 1.53
N GLY A 579 -7.14 2.46 2.15
CA GLY A 579 -6.08 2.22 3.13
C GLY A 579 -6.31 3.04 4.40
N ASP A 580 -5.36 3.93 4.71
CA ASP A 580 -5.40 4.82 5.88
C ASP A 580 -6.15 6.16 5.61
N LEU A 581 -6.52 6.42 4.36
CA LEU A 581 -7.26 7.60 3.95
C LEU A 581 -8.77 7.30 3.91
N ALA A 582 -9.57 8.14 4.55
CA ALA A 582 -11.00 8.19 4.34
C ALA A 582 -11.40 9.42 3.52
N LEU A 583 -12.23 9.22 2.50
CA LEU A 583 -12.92 10.27 1.78
C LEU A 583 -14.37 10.26 2.22
N VAL A 584 -14.98 11.44 2.41
CA VAL A 584 -16.42 11.57 2.64
C VAL A 584 -16.97 12.60 1.66
N GLY A 585 -17.74 12.11 0.70
CA GLY A 585 -18.43 12.89 -0.32
C GLY A 585 -19.60 13.64 0.30
N ILE A 586 -19.57 14.95 0.13
CA ILE A 586 -20.53 15.90 0.66
C ILE A 586 -21.26 16.57 -0.51
N PRO A 587 -22.60 16.62 -0.48
CA PRO A 587 -23.36 17.35 -1.49
C PRO A 587 -23.17 18.86 -1.32
N GLY A 588 -22.98 19.57 -2.43
CA GLY A 588 -22.86 21.04 -2.45
C GLY A 588 -21.56 21.61 -1.88
N GLU A 589 -21.61 22.91 -1.54
CA GLU A 589 -20.49 23.72 -1.08
C GLU A 589 -20.55 23.96 0.45
N ILE A 590 -19.85 23.14 1.24
CA ILE A 590 -19.78 23.34 2.69
C ILE A 590 -18.77 24.39 3.12
N ALA A 591 -19.09 25.11 4.21
CA ALA A 591 -18.14 25.93 4.95
C ALA A 591 -16.96 25.11 5.46
N THR A 592 -15.79 25.74 5.50
CA THR A 592 -14.55 25.13 5.99
C THR A 592 -14.66 24.64 7.43
N GLU A 593 -15.42 25.36 8.26
CA GLU A 593 -15.70 24.98 9.65
C GLU A 593 -16.34 23.59 9.75
N ILE A 594 -17.34 23.28 8.90
CA ILE A 594 -17.98 21.96 8.83
C ILE A 594 -16.95 20.90 8.42
N GLY A 595 -16.19 21.18 7.36
CA GLY A 595 -15.15 20.25 6.88
C GLY A 595 -14.11 19.92 7.96
N ARG A 596 -13.67 20.93 8.71
CA ARG A 596 -12.73 20.74 9.83
C ARG A 596 -13.34 19.94 10.98
N GLY A 597 -14.61 20.19 11.32
CA GLY A 597 -15.35 19.38 12.30
C GLY A 597 -15.37 17.90 11.93
N ILE A 598 -15.73 17.59 10.67
CA ILE A 598 -15.71 16.22 10.14
C ILE A 598 -14.31 15.59 10.26
N LYS A 599 -13.24 16.34 9.95
CA LYS A 599 -11.86 15.84 10.10
C LYS A 599 -11.52 15.54 11.56
N GLN A 600 -11.95 16.39 12.50
CA GLN A 600 -11.64 16.25 13.93
C GLN A 600 -12.38 15.08 14.58
N GLU A 601 -13.62 14.85 14.19
CA GLU A 601 -14.46 13.78 14.74
C GLU A 601 -14.24 12.42 14.04
N SER A 602 -13.46 12.41 12.96
CA SER A 602 -13.28 11.22 12.15
C SER A 602 -12.59 10.09 12.91
N PRO A 603 -13.06 8.84 12.72
CA PRO A 603 -12.37 7.66 13.24
C PRO A 603 -11.05 7.34 12.53
N PHE A 604 -10.71 8.03 11.44
CA PHE A 604 -9.53 7.76 10.62
C PHE A 604 -8.45 8.84 10.81
N PRO A 605 -7.16 8.46 10.76
CA PRO A 605 -6.06 9.41 10.96
C PRO A 605 -5.99 10.48 9.86
N LEU A 606 -6.43 10.15 8.65
CA LEU A 606 -6.52 11.06 7.52
C LEU A 606 -7.94 10.99 6.95
N THR A 607 -8.63 12.12 6.97
CA THR A 607 -9.99 12.25 6.43
C THR A 607 -10.09 13.48 5.56
N CYS A 608 -10.69 13.34 4.39
CA CYS A 608 -10.91 14.40 3.43
C CYS A 608 -12.41 14.54 3.13
N PRO A 609 -13.07 15.60 3.61
CA PRO A 609 -14.40 15.97 3.14
C PRO A 609 -14.29 16.46 1.70
N VAL A 610 -14.97 15.79 0.77
CA VAL A 610 -14.96 16.10 -0.66
C VAL A 610 -16.26 16.82 -0.99
N GLY A 611 -16.19 18.12 -1.25
CA GLY A 611 -17.37 18.91 -1.64
C GLY A 611 -17.81 18.57 -3.07
N LEU A 612 -19.06 18.93 -3.41
CA LEU A 612 -19.62 18.71 -4.75
C LEU A 612 -19.54 17.25 -5.19
N ALA A 613 -19.76 16.35 -4.23
CA ALA A 613 -19.72 14.92 -4.45
C ALA A 613 -21.13 14.36 -4.59
N ASN A 614 -21.37 13.64 -5.68
CA ASN A 614 -22.64 13.02 -6.10
C ASN A 614 -23.83 13.97 -6.26
N ASP A 615 -23.80 15.20 -5.73
CA ASP A 615 -24.90 16.16 -5.80
C ASP A 615 -24.44 17.61 -5.52
N GLU A 616 -25.27 18.56 -5.91
CA GLU A 616 -25.15 20.00 -5.68
C GLU A 616 -26.44 20.48 -5.00
N VAL A 617 -26.30 20.94 -3.76
CA VAL A 617 -27.40 21.47 -2.93
C VAL A 617 -27.14 22.89 -2.44
N ALA A 618 -26.23 23.58 -3.13
CA ALA A 618 -25.72 24.91 -2.85
C ALA A 618 -24.91 24.99 -1.54
N TYR A 619 -24.90 26.18 -0.92
CA TYR A 619 -24.09 26.42 0.28
C TYR A 619 -24.72 25.81 1.53
N ILE A 620 -23.86 25.21 2.36
CA ILE A 620 -24.24 24.71 3.69
C ILE A 620 -23.31 25.36 4.72
N LEU A 621 -23.89 26.09 5.66
CA LEU A 621 -23.18 26.83 6.71
C LEU A 621 -23.61 26.36 8.10
N PRO A 622 -22.72 26.42 9.11
CA PRO A 622 -23.10 26.29 10.51
C PRO A 622 -24.18 27.32 10.88
N PRO A 623 -25.09 27.02 11.83
CA PRO A 623 -26.19 27.90 12.17
C PRO A 623 -25.78 29.32 12.55
N GLU A 624 -24.71 29.47 13.33
CA GLU A 624 -24.20 30.79 13.73
C GLU A 624 -23.61 31.57 12.55
N THR A 625 -22.87 30.88 11.68
CA THR A 625 -22.27 31.44 10.47
C THR A 625 -23.35 31.86 9.47
N HIS A 626 -24.41 31.07 9.34
CA HIS A 626 -25.60 31.42 8.57
C HIS A 626 -26.30 32.67 9.13
N ALA A 627 -26.48 32.75 10.46
CA ALA A 627 -27.15 33.88 11.11
C ALA A 627 -26.42 35.21 10.92
N ARG A 628 -25.09 35.19 10.78
CA ARG A 628 -24.29 36.39 10.50
C ARG A 628 -24.44 36.91 9.05
N GLY A 629 -24.97 36.10 8.13
CA GLY A 629 -25.22 36.49 6.74
C GLY A 629 -24.03 36.22 5.80
N GLY A 630 -23.97 36.97 4.70
CA GLY A 630 -23.03 36.76 3.59
C GLY A 630 -23.70 36.11 2.38
N TYR A 631 -22.99 36.06 1.26
CA TYR A 631 -23.50 35.48 -0.01
C TYR A 631 -23.90 34.02 0.15
N GLU A 632 -23.10 33.26 0.89
CA GLU A 632 -23.34 31.83 1.15
C GLU A 632 -24.60 31.59 2.01
N ALA A 633 -25.08 32.60 2.73
CA ALA A 633 -26.26 32.52 3.58
C ALA A 633 -27.50 33.18 2.96
N ASP A 634 -27.37 33.86 1.82
CA ASP A 634 -28.45 34.63 1.22
C ASP A 634 -29.30 33.77 0.28
N PRO A 635 -30.60 33.53 0.61
CA PRO A 635 -31.46 32.68 -0.17
C PRO A 635 -31.91 33.30 -1.51
N HIS A 636 -31.67 34.60 -1.74
CA HIS A 636 -31.84 35.20 -3.07
C HIS A 636 -30.77 34.72 -4.07
N PHE A 637 -29.64 34.25 -3.56
CA PHE A 637 -28.55 33.67 -4.34
C PHE A 637 -28.54 32.15 -4.18
N TRP A 638 -27.55 31.63 -3.43
CA TRP A 638 -27.26 30.21 -3.30
C TRP A 638 -27.28 29.74 -1.83
N GLY A 639 -27.76 30.57 -0.89
CA GLY A 639 -28.06 30.15 0.50
C GLY A 639 -29.35 29.34 0.59
N LEU A 640 -29.41 28.20 -0.10
CA LEU A 640 -30.64 27.44 -0.32
C LEU A 640 -30.98 26.48 0.82
N CYS A 641 -29.96 25.95 1.51
CA CYS A 641 -30.15 25.09 2.67
C CYS A 641 -30.53 25.90 3.91
N ALA A 642 -31.42 25.36 4.75
CA ALA A 642 -31.69 25.92 6.06
C ALA A 642 -30.51 25.66 7.03
N PRO A 643 -30.34 26.48 8.09
CA PRO A 643 -29.30 26.28 9.10
C PRO A 643 -29.19 24.85 9.66
N ALA A 644 -30.32 24.18 9.85
CA ALA A 644 -30.38 22.82 10.39
C ALA A 644 -29.78 21.75 9.44
N ALA A 645 -29.54 22.06 8.17
CA ALA A 645 -28.91 21.16 7.22
C ALA A 645 -27.48 20.78 7.62
N ALA A 646 -26.73 21.69 8.25
CA ALA A 646 -25.38 21.40 8.71
C ALA A 646 -25.33 20.28 9.75
N GLU A 647 -26.29 20.24 10.69
CA GLU A 647 -26.37 19.20 11.71
C GLU A 647 -26.71 17.83 11.10
N VAL A 648 -27.71 17.79 10.21
CA VAL A 648 -28.10 16.58 9.49
C VAL A 648 -26.91 16.03 8.70
N LEU A 649 -26.26 16.88 7.93
CA LEU A 649 -25.11 16.51 7.12
C LEU A 649 -23.96 15.96 7.96
N THR A 650 -23.54 16.67 9.01
CA THR A 650 -22.40 16.27 9.85
C THR A 650 -22.68 14.93 10.53
N LYS A 651 -23.92 14.72 11.00
CA LYS A 651 -24.35 13.45 11.58
C LYS A 651 -24.30 12.30 10.56
N THR A 652 -24.83 12.51 9.35
CA THR A 652 -24.79 11.49 8.29
C THR A 652 -23.34 11.17 7.87
N ALA A 653 -22.48 12.19 7.76
CA ALA A 653 -21.06 12.00 7.47
C ALA A 653 -20.36 11.16 8.54
N ALA A 654 -20.60 11.45 9.83
CA ALA A 654 -20.06 10.65 10.93
C ALA A 654 -20.55 9.19 10.89
N GLN A 655 -21.82 8.96 10.54
CA GLN A 655 -22.39 7.62 10.41
C GLN A 655 -21.74 6.84 9.24
N CYS A 656 -21.55 7.47 8.08
CA CYS A 656 -20.86 6.84 6.96
C CYS A 656 -19.39 6.51 7.31
N LEU A 657 -18.66 7.44 7.94
CA LEU A 657 -17.29 7.21 8.39
C LEU A 657 -17.20 6.09 9.43
N ALA A 658 -18.14 6.01 10.37
CA ALA A 658 -18.18 4.92 11.34
C ALA A 658 -18.41 3.55 10.68
N ALA A 659 -19.21 3.49 9.61
CA ALA A 659 -19.49 2.26 8.86
C ALA A 659 -18.30 1.73 8.05
N LEU A 660 -17.24 2.53 7.85
CA LEU A 660 -16.02 2.12 7.15
C LEU A 660 -15.01 1.35 8.03
N ARG A 661 -15.27 1.22 9.33
CA ARG A 661 -14.33 0.62 10.30
C ARG A 661 -14.12 -0.87 10.08
#